data_AF-M4CUG3-F1
#
_entry.id   AF-M4CUG3-F1
#
_cell.length_a   1.000
_cell.length_b   1.000
_cell.length_c   1.000
_cell.angle_alpha   90.00
_cell.angle_beta   90.00
_cell.angle_gamma   90.00
#
_symmetry.space_group_name_H-M   'P 1'
#
loop_
_entity.id
_entity.type
_entity.pdbx_description
1 polymer ?
#
loop_
_entity_poly.entity_id
_entity_poly.type
_entity_poly.pdbx_seq_one_letter_code
_entity_poly.pdbx_strand_id
1 'polypeptide(L)'
;MSIHRRTSTSEDRISSLPNTLLCQILSYLSTEESVRTSALSKRWTHLWLHVPALELDSSNFPDDFEFGDFFDNFLESGEEDIKRFDLVYNVEEHIHEDFVTRIDDVVNRGVCHLTILNELDVEEELVRMPLSLYSCRTLVSLNLYCVVFDAPRAALVSLPRLKTMHLEAVKFDGMWILGGFISRCSVLEELSIVTDDGDELGVVIVSSKSLKTFKLKSMRGEETEDEGDPTVVIDAPRLEFMSITDYQSKRLVIDNIGPFAKVDIDFIFKVEDDDDSFGAMIIDFLTKLSTVREMIISSRTLEMIHDNCEWELLPQFANMSHLHASFLETSWNLLLTFLGCCPNLQSLDLEFDSFPEPEEINLSFVPQCFQSSLQFVGLRTPIRVEGTLSEMKLPMLFLRNCKVMKKLMLNESFRNVIQKVRGIPKIFVVVTESTQHITLGDKSSFPENKKKEGNNMATNAHLSQKESDIRMMIASEVHLGTKNCNYQMERYVYKRRNDGIYILDLGKTLEKLYMAARVIVAIENPQHIIVQSARPYGQRAVLKFAQYTGANAIAGRHTPGTFTNQMQTSFSEPRLLILTDPRTDHQPIKEGALGNIPIIAFCDTDSPMRFVDIGIPANNKGKHSIGCLFWILARMVLEMRGTIRPGQKWDVMMDLFFYREPEEAKQLEDEEAAPQADFAAPEYGVSGGDQWTTAAIPDASCTGEAQQPISAAPAADGWDTAVPPPAAGWD
;
A
#
# COMPACT_ATOMS: atom_id res chain seq x y z
N MET A 1 -5.08 -32.75 48.13
CA MET A 1 -3.72 -32.29 47.77
C MET A 1 -3.77 -30.79 47.58
N SER A 2 -3.25 -30.05 48.56
CA SER A 2 -3.21 -28.58 48.55
C SER A 2 -2.07 -28.08 47.67
N ILE A 3 -2.40 -27.42 46.57
CA ILE A 3 -1.42 -26.77 45.69
C ILE A 3 -0.88 -25.53 46.41
N HIS A 4 0.39 -25.57 46.79
CA HIS A 4 1.11 -24.45 47.38
C HIS A 4 1.33 -23.35 46.31
N ARG A 5 0.75 -22.17 46.54
CA ARG A 5 1.11 -20.93 45.84
C ARG A 5 2.53 -20.54 46.26
N ARG A 6 3.48 -20.63 45.34
CA ARG A 6 4.79 -19.97 45.49
C ARG A 6 4.60 -18.49 45.17
N THR A 7 4.68 -17.64 46.19
CA THR A 7 4.79 -16.18 46.04
C THR A 7 6.24 -15.83 45.67
N SER A 8 6.52 -15.66 44.38
CA SER A 8 7.65 -14.84 43.94
C SER A 8 7.17 -13.39 43.96
N THR A 9 7.72 -12.57 44.86
CA THR A 9 7.56 -11.11 44.83
C THR A 9 8.34 -10.57 43.63
N SER A 10 7.82 -10.74 42.42
CA SER A 10 8.24 -9.91 41.29
C SER A 10 7.55 -8.57 41.48
N GLU A 11 8.31 -7.50 41.71
CA GLU A 11 7.74 -6.16 41.73
C GLU A 11 6.98 -5.92 40.43
N ASP A 12 5.70 -5.56 40.55
CA ASP A 12 4.88 -5.18 39.41
C ASP A 12 5.34 -3.79 38.92
N ARG A 13 6.36 -3.82 38.07
CA ARG A 13 7.00 -2.62 37.52
C ARG A 13 6.03 -1.80 36.66
N ILE A 14 5.02 -2.42 36.05
CA ILE A 14 4.03 -1.70 35.25
C ILE A 14 3.06 -0.98 36.16
N SER A 15 2.50 -1.66 37.18
CA SER A 15 1.68 -1.00 38.20
C SER A 15 2.44 0.01 39.05
N SER A 16 3.78 0.11 38.95
CA SER A 16 4.58 1.15 39.61
C SER A 16 4.64 2.48 38.84
N LEU A 17 4.25 2.48 37.55
CA LEU A 17 4.27 3.68 36.72
C LEU A 17 3.23 4.72 37.19
N PRO A 18 3.46 6.03 36.97
CA PRO A 18 2.45 7.06 37.15
C PRO A 18 1.21 6.81 36.27
N ASN A 19 0.03 7.20 36.76
CA ASN A 19 -1.22 6.99 36.01
C ASN A 19 -1.19 7.66 34.63
N THR A 20 -0.52 8.80 34.49
CA THR A 20 -0.38 9.50 33.20
C THR A 20 0.31 8.65 32.13
N LEU A 21 1.37 7.92 32.49
CA LEU A 21 2.06 7.01 31.57
C LEU A 21 1.22 5.76 31.30
N LEU A 22 0.47 5.27 32.30
CA LEU A 22 -0.44 4.15 32.10
C LEU A 22 -1.57 4.51 31.14
N CYS A 23 -2.18 5.69 31.29
CA CYS A 23 -3.24 6.17 30.39
C CYS A 23 -2.69 6.42 28.98
N GLN A 24 -1.44 6.90 28.85
CA GLN A 24 -0.78 7.00 27.56
C GLN A 24 -0.54 5.63 26.91
N ILE A 25 -0.14 4.62 27.68
CA ILE A 25 0.01 3.25 27.17
C ILE A 25 -1.35 2.70 26.72
N LEU A 26 -2.39 2.88 27.54
CA LEU A 26 -3.75 2.44 27.22
C LEU A 26 -4.33 3.19 26.01
N SER A 27 -3.92 4.43 25.74
CA SER A 27 -4.36 5.19 24.56
C SER A 27 -3.93 4.59 23.21
N TYR A 28 -3.02 3.61 23.22
CA TYR A 28 -2.63 2.85 22.03
C TYR A 28 -3.41 1.53 21.87
N LEU A 29 -4.28 1.19 22.81
CA LEU A 29 -5.16 0.03 22.78
C LEU A 29 -6.59 0.48 22.44
N SER A 30 -7.44 -0.45 22.00
CA SER A 30 -8.87 -0.15 21.87
C SER A 30 -9.50 0.09 23.25
N THR A 31 -10.67 0.72 23.29
CA THR A 31 -11.41 0.89 24.55
C THR A 31 -11.71 -0.45 25.21
N GLU A 32 -12.12 -1.45 24.43
CA GLU A 32 -12.42 -2.79 24.93
C GLU A 32 -11.19 -3.43 25.61
N GLU A 33 -10.03 -3.34 24.96
CA GLU A 33 -8.77 -3.84 25.51
C GLU A 33 -8.36 -3.08 26.76
N SER A 34 -8.52 -1.76 26.75
CA SER A 34 -8.24 -0.89 27.89
C SER A 34 -9.13 -1.23 29.08
N VAL A 35 -10.44 -1.41 28.88
CA VAL A 35 -11.39 -1.86 29.91
C VAL A 35 -11.01 -3.24 30.41
N ARG A 36 -10.59 -4.17 29.54
CA ARG A 36 -10.17 -5.53 29.94
C ARG A 36 -8.97 -5.52 30.91
N THR A 37 -8.12 -4.48 30.87
CA THR A 37 -7.02 -4.32 31.83
C THR A 37 -7.49 -4.07 33.27
N SER A 38 -8.75 -3.66 33.47
CA SER A 38 -9.37 -3.51 34.80
C SER A 38 -9.33 -4.79 35.65
N ALA A 39 -9.29 -5.97 35.01
CA ALA A 39 -9.20 -7.27 35.66
C ALA A 39 -7.81 -7.57 36.27
N LEU A 40 -6.78 -6.80 35.90
CA LEU A 40 -5.40 -7.05 36.34
C LEU A 40 -5.19 -6.69 37.82
N SER A 41 -5.73 -5.55 38.27
CA SER A 41 -5.68 -5.17 39.69
C SER A 41 -6.65 -4.03 40.00
N LYS A 42 -6.92 -3.80 41.30
CA LYS A 42 -7.76 -2.69 41.79
C LYS A 42 -7.29 -1.31 41.30
N ARG A 43 -5.99 -1.17 40.99
CA ARG A 43 -5.44 0.10 40.47
C ARG A 43 -5.88 0.36 39.04
N TRP A 44 -6.05 -0.69 38.23
CA TRP A 44 -6.39 -0.60 36.81
C TRP A 44 -7.90 -0.46 36.57
N THR A 45 -8.72 -0.70 37.59
CA THR A 45 -10.17 -0.73 37.48
C THR A 45 -10.77 0.55 36.88
N HIS A 46 -10.18 1.70 37.17
CA HIS A 46 -10.67 3.00 36.72
C HIS A 46 -9.69 3.74 35.80
N LEU A 47 -8.54 3.15 35.43
CA LEU A 47 -7.54 3.86 34.61
C LEU A 47 -8.04 4.17 33.20
N TRP A 48 -8.88 3.29 32.64
CA TRP A 48 -9.43 3.47 31.30
C TRP A 48 -10.35 4.71 31.20
N LEU A 49 -10.95 5.16 32.32
CA LEU A 49 -11.76 6.39 32.38
C LEU A 49 -10.93 7.67 32.18
N HIS A 50 -9.63 7.60 32.41
CA HIS A 50 -8.67 8.71 32.25
C HIS A 50 -7.91 8.63 30.91
N VAL A 51 -8.29 7.71 30.01
CA VAL A 51 -7.64 7.59 28.71
C VAL A 51 -8.22 8.66 27.77
N PRO A 52 -7.38 9.52 27.17
CA PRO A 52 -7.84 10.62 26.32
C PRO A 52 -8.31 10.16 24.93
N ALA A 53 -8.53 8.86 24.74
CA ALA A 53 -8.96 8.23 23.50
C ALA A 53 -10.09 7.27 23.81
N LEU A 54 -11.22 7.44 23.13
CA LEU A 54 -12.40 6.60 23.29
C LEU A 54 -12.90 6.15 21.92
N GLU A 55 -12.91 4.83 21.74
CA GLU A 55 -13.51 4.13 20.60
C GLU A 55 -14.74 3.38 21.08
N LEU A 56 -15.89 3.67 20.49
CA LEU A 56 -17.17 3.03 20.78
C LEU A 56 -17.78 2.47 19.50
N ASP A 57 -18.41 1.33 19.61
CA ASP A 57 -19.14 0.69 18.52
C ASP A 57 -20.38 0.06 19.12
N SER A 58 -21.55 0.56 18.72
CA SER A 58 -22.84 0.14 19.28
C SER A 58 -23.13 -1.35 19.02
N SER A 59 -22.58 -1.93 17.94
CA SER A 59 -22.75 -3.36 17.62
C SER A 59 -22.10 -4.30 18.65
N ASN A 60 -21.20 -3.78 19.50
CA ASN A 60 -20.59 -4.54 20.59
C ASN A 60 -21.47 -4.61 21.84
N PHE A 61 -22.59 -3.87 21.88
CA PHE A 61 -23.52 -3.85 23.01
C PHE A 61 -24.76 -4.70 22.70
N PRO A 62 -25.40 -5.32 23.71
CA PRO A 62 -26.60 -6.13 23.51
C PRO A 62 -27.80 -5.33 23.02
N ASP A 63 -27.92 -4.08 23.47
CA ASP A 63 -28.96 -3.13 23.08
C ASP A 63 -28.49 -1.68 23.30
N ASP A 64 -29.25 -0.74 22.75
CA ASP A 64 -28.95 0.70 22.79
C ASP A 64 -29.07 1.32 24.18
N PHE A 65 -29.86 0.72 25.09
CA PHE A 65 -29.95 1.21 26.46
C PHE A 65 -28.66 0.92 27.21
N GLU A 66 -28.10 -0.29 27.08
CA GLU A 66 -26.80 -0.63 27.69
C GLU A 66 -25.65 0.20 27.09
N PHE A 67 -25.70 0.47 25.78
CA PHE A 67 -24.76 1.39 25.13
C PHE A 67 -24.89 2.80 25.71
N GLY A 68 -26.11 3.32 25.81
CA GLY A 68 -26.40 4.64 26.35
C GLY A 68 -25.94 4.79 27.80
N ASP A 69 -26.31 3.84 28.67
CA ASP A 69 -25.86 3.81 30.07
C ASP A 69 -24.34 3.79 30.16
N PHE A 70 -23.65 3.01 29.32
CA PHE A 70 -22.19 2.99 29.31
C PHE A 70 -21.60 4.34 28.91
N PHE A 71 -22.14 4.95 27.84
CA PHE A 71 -21.70 6.26 27.35
C PHE A 71 -21.90 7.33 28.42
N ASP A 72 -23.10 7.39 29.01
CA ASP A 72 -23.47 8.40 30.00
C ASP A 72 -22.63 8.23 31.27
N ASN A 73 -22.42 7.00 31.75
CA ASN A 73 -21.51 6.73 32.87
C ASN A 73 -20.07 7.15 32.56
N PHE A 74 -19.58 6.97 31.33
CA PHE A 74 -18.25 7.43 30.94
C PHE A 74 -18.16 8.97 30.98
N LEU A 75 -19.15 9.66 30.41
CA LEU A 75 -19.21 11.11 30.47
C LEU A 75 -19.28 11.58 31.93
N GLU A 76 -20.16 11.05 32.76
CA GLU A 76 -20.28 11.47 34.16
C GLU A 76 -19.01 11.23 34.99
N SER A 77 -18.24 10.19 34.67
CA SER A 77 -17.06 9.79 35.46
C SER A 77 -15.74 10.43 35.02
N GLY A 78 -15.63 10.90 33.78
CA GLY A 78 -14.42 11.52 33.26
C GLY A 78 -14.40 13.05 33.44
N GLU A 79 -13.47 13.58 34.24
CA GLU A 79 -13.18 15.03 34.28
C GLU A 79 -12.12 15.46 33.25
N GLU A 80 -11.46 14.51 32.58
CA GLU A 80 -10.33 14.78 31.67
C GLU A 80 -10.76 15.02 30.21
N ASP A 81 -9.94 15.80 29.50
CA ASP A 81 -10.16 16.12 28.08
C ASP A 81 -10.12 14.86 27.21
N ILE A 82 -11.18 14.63 26.42
CA ILE A 82 -11.17 13.63 25.35
C ILE A 82 -10.39 14.21 24.18
N LYS A 83 -9.32 13.58 23.73
CA LYS A 83 -8.51 14.03 22.56
C LYS A 83 -8.90 13.31 21.29
N ARG A 84 -9.24 12.03 21.37
CA ARG A 84 -9.70 11.22 20.24
C ARG A 84 -11.02 10.55 20.60
N PHE A 85 -12.00 10.66 19.73
CA PHE A 85 -13.29 10.01 19.86
C PHE A 85 -13.67 9.40 18.51
N ASP A 86 -13.81 8.08 18.50
CA ASP A 86 -14.26 7.31 17.34
C ASP A 86 -15.55 6.59 17.74
N LEU A 87 -16.64 6.79 16.98
CA LEU A 87 -17.94 6.18 17.25
C LEU A 87 -18.48 5.54 15.99
N VAL A 88 -18.78 4.24 16.08
CA VAL A 88 -19.66 3.52 15.15
C VAL A 88 -21.01 3.40 15.83
N TYR A 89 -22.04 3.94 15.19
CA TYR A 89 -23.38 3.97 15.73
C TYR A 89 -24.35 3.47 14.66
N ASN A 90 -25.22 2.55 15.04
CA ASN A 90 -26.38 2.14 14.26
C ASN A 90 -27.59 2.85 14.87
N VAL A 91 -28.31 3.60 14.07
CA VAL A 91 -29.42 4.43 14.54
C VAL A 91 -30.70 3.60 14.52
N GLU A 92 -31.38 3.57 15.66
CA GLU A 92 -32.82 3.33 15.71
C GLU A 92 -33.54 4.70 15.85
N GLU A 93 -34.68 4.90 15.14
CA GLU A 93 -35.46 6.16 15.05
C GLU A 93 -35.75 6.88 16.41
N HIS A 94 -35.57 6.23 17.56
CA HIS A 94 -35.96 6.74 18.87
C HIS A 94 -34.86 7.44 19.68
N ILE A 95 -33.58 7.45 19.25
CA ILE A 95 -32.44 7.87 20.10
C ILE A 95 -31.70 9.12 19.59
N HIS A 96 -32.21 9.78 18.53
CA HIS A 96 -31.55 10.92 17.90
C HIS A 96 -31.19 12.08 18.86
N GLU A 97 -32.08 12.48 19.78
CA GLU A 97 -31.80 13.61 20.69
C GLU A 97 -30.70 13.30 21.70
N ASP A 98 -30.71 12.10 22.29
CA ASP A 98 -29.70 11.65 23.26
C ASP A 98 -28.33 11.48 22.59
N PHE A 99 -28.31 11.04 21.33
CA PHE A 99 -27.08 11.00 20.55
C PHE A 99 -26.49 12.40 20.37
N VAL A 100 -27.30 13.38 19.98
CA VAL A 100 -26.83 14.77 19.76
C VAL A 100 -26.26 15.37 21.02
N THR A 101 -26.89 15.15 22.19
CA THR A 101 -26.41 15.66 23.47
C THR A 101 -25.09 15.00 23.88
N ARG A 102 -24.93 13.69 23.71
CA ARG A 102 -23.67 12.97 23.96
C ARG A 102 -22.53 13.48 23.10
N ILE A 103 -22.77 13.70 21.80
CA ILE A 103 -21.75 14.30 20.92
C ILE A 103 -21.44 15.74 21.34
N ASP A 104 -22.43 16.53 21.75
CA ASP A 104 -22.22 17.88 22.26
C ASP A 104 -21.27 17.87 23.47
N ASP A 105 -21.49 16.97 24.43
CA ASP A 105 -20.64 16.81 25.61
C ASP A 105 -19.20 16.39 25.25
N VAL A 106 -19.03 15.47 24.30
CA VAL A 106 -17.70 15.08 23.79
C VAL A 106 -16.97 16.26 23.16
N VAL A 107 -17.67 17.06 22.35
CA VAL A 107 -17.10 18.25 21.71
C VAL A 107 -16.71 19.29 22.76
N ASN A 108 -17.56 19.51 23.77
CA ASN A 108 -17.32 20.46 24.86
C ASN A 108 -16.10 20.07 25.73
N ARG A 109 -15.69 18.79 25.74
CA ARG A 109 -14.44 18.31 26.37
C ARG A 109 -13.17 18.56 25.54
N GLY A 110 -13.28 19.24 24.42
CA GLY A 110 -12.12 19.68 23.64
C GLY A 110 -11.50 18.60 22.76
N VAL A 111 -12.34 17.79 22.11
CA VAL A 111 -11.94 16.76 21.14
C VAL A 111 -11.04 17.33 20.03
N CYS A 112 -9.99 16.58 19.68
CA CYS A 112 -9.05 16.92 18.61
C CYS A 112 -9.28 16.06 17.36
N HIS A 113 -9.63 14.79 17.53
CA HIS A 113 -9.92 13.86 16.44
C HIS A 113 -11.31 13.28 16.68
N LEU A 114 -12.24 13.57 15.77
CA LEU A 114 -13.62 13.11 15.85
C LEU A 114 -13.95 12.26 14.63
N THR A 115 -14.33 11.01 14.84
CA THR A 115 -14.86 10.11 13.83
C THR A 115 -16.25 9.66 14.24
N ILE A 116 -17.25 9.87 13.38
CA ILE A 116 -18.62 9.38 13.58
C ILE A 116 -19.01 8.61 12.32
N LEU A 117 -19.25 7.31 12.48
CA LEU A 117 -19.70 6.42 11.43
C LEU A 117 -21.12 5.96 11.76
N ASN A 118 -22.08 6.46 11.00
CA ASN A 118 -23.47 6.12 11.20
C ASN A 118 -23.92 5.04 10.20
N GLU A 119 -24.17 3.82 10.67
CA GLU A 119 -24.61 2.69 9.85
C GLU A 119 -26.14 2.72 9.74
N LEU A 120 -26.66 3.58 8.86
CA LEU A 120 -28.11 3.66 8.57
C LEU A 120 -28.51 2.70 7.46
N ASP A 121 -29.66 2.03 7.62
CA ASP A 121 -30.40 1.47 6.49
C ASP A 121 -31.13 2.61 5.76
N VAL A 122 -31.05 2.60 4.42
CA VAL A 122 -31.22 3.75 3.49
C VAL A 122 -32.64 4.40 3.47
N GLU A 123 -33.51 4.10 4.42
CA GLU A 123 -34.89 4.61 4.51
C GLU A 123 -35.18 5.54 5.71
N GLU A 124 -34.22 5.77 6.62
CA GLU A 124 -34.44 6.51 7.88
C GLU A 124 -33.88 7.95 7.95
N GLU A 125 -34.39 8.75 8.90
CA GLU A 125 -34.02 10.15 9.12
C GLU A 125 -32.55 10.27 9.58
N LEU A 126 -31.74 11.07 8.85
CA LEU A 126 -30.31 11.22 9.16
C LEU A 126 -30.07 11.93 10.51
N VAL A 127 -28.99 11.55 11.20
CA VAL A 127 -28.61 12.14 12.49
C VAL A 127 -28.04 13.54 12.33
N ARG A 128 -28.62 14.50 13.06
CA ARG A 128 -28.20 15.92 13.04
C ARG A 128 -26.94 16.12 13.88
N MET A 129 -26.01 16.96 13.44
CA MET A 129 -24.80 17.29 14.20
C MET A 129 -25.01 18.49 15.14
N PRO A 130 -24.49 18.46 16.38
CA PRO A 130 -24.69 19.52 17.36
C PRO A 130 -23.98 20.83 16.99
N LEU A 131 -24.54 21.96 17.43
CA LEU A 131 -24.00 23.31 17.15
C LEU A 131 -22.59 23.54 17.73
N SER A 132 -22.22 22.87 18.83
CA SER A 132 -20.88 22.96 19.40
C SER A 132 -19.79 22.52 18.41
N LEU A 133 -20.09 21.51 17.57
CA LEU A 133 -19.15 20.99 16.58
C LEU A 133 -18.71 22.06 15.59
N TYR A 134 -19.61 22.98 15.22
CA TYR A 134 -19.35 24.06 14.25
C TYR A 134 -18.36 25.11 14.77
N SER A 135 -18.20 25.22 16.09
CA SER A 135 -17.34 26.21 16.76
C SER A 135 -16.17 25.57 17.51
N CYS A 136 -15.90 24.28 17.26
CA CYS A 136 -14.88 23.53 17.99
C CYS A 136 -13.46 24.03 17.67
N ARG A 137 -12.79 24.64 18.67
CA ARG A 137 -11.46 25.25 18.49
C ARG A 137 -10.31 24.25 18.60
N THR A 138 -10.57 23.09 19.18
CA THR A 138 -9.57 22.04 19.44
C THR A 138 -9.47 21.03 18.30
N LEU A 139 -10.48 20.95 17.44
CA LEU A 139 -10.60 19.96 16.38
C LEU A 139 -9.50 20.12 15.33
N VAL A 140 -8.81 19.01 15.06
CA VAL A 140 -7.71 18.87 14.09
C VAL A 140 -8.12 17.95 12.94
N SER A 141 -8.88 16.88 13.23
CA SER A 141 -9.40 15.94 12.24
C SER A 141 -10.88 15.67 12.45
N LEU A 142 -11.64 15.69 11.36
CA LEU A 142 -13.07 15.38 11.35
C LEU A 142 -13.37 14.34 10.26
N ASN A 143 -13.97 13.22 10.64
CA ASN A 143 -14.44 12.19 9.72
C ASN A 143 -15.89 11.84 10.03
N LEU A 144 -16.78 12.00 9.07
CA LEU A 144 -18.22 11.85 9.26
C LEU A 144 -18.83 11.01 8.14
N TYR A 145 -19.67 10.05 8.51
CA TYR A 145 -20.45 9.22 7.59
C TYR A 145 -21.94 9.25 7.97
N CYS A 146 -22.82 9.48 6.99
CA CYS A 146 -24.30 9.44 7.13
C CYS A 146 -24.85 10.38 8.23
N VAL A 147 -24.58 11.69 8.11
CA VAL A 147 -25.04 12.72 9.06
C VAL A 147 -25.60 13.96 8.36
N VAL A 148 -26.37 14.78 9.09
CA VAL A 148 -26.91 16.07 8.65
C VAL A 148 -26.28 17.23 9.39
N PHE A 149 -25.92 18.26 8.62
CA PHE A 149 -25.62 19.59 9.13
C PHE A 149 -26.78 20.53 8.84
N ASP A 150 -27.51 20.87 9.91
CA ASP A 150 -28.52 21.93 9.88
C ASP A 150 -27.90 23.25 9.49
N ALA A 151 -28.61 24.11 8.76
CA ALA A 151 -28.18 25.49 8.47
C ALA A 151 -27.73 26.21 9.74
N PRO A 152 -26.40 26.28 10.02
CA PRO A 152 -25.95 27.23 10.99
C PRO A 152 -26.08 28.58 10.30
N ARG A 153 -26.43 29.65 11.01
CA ARG A 153 -26.16 31.00 10.50
C ARG A 153 -24.67 31.05 10.17
N ALA A 154 -24.30 31.01 8.90
CA ALA A 154 -22.93 30.79 8.38
C ALA A 154 -21.86 31.73 8.99
N ALA A 155 -22.25 32.75 9.74
CA ALA A 155 -21.41 33.61 10.55
C ALA A 155 -20.78 32.95 11.80
N LEU A 156 -21.29 31.81 12.30
CA LEU A 156 -20.84 31.22 13.56
C LEU A 156 -19.80 30.09 13.42
N VAL A 157 -19.60 29.56 12.22
CA VAL A 157 -18.71 28.41 12.01
C VAL A 157 -17.26 28.84 12.07
N SER A 158 -16.46 28.25 12.95
CA SER A 158 -15.02 28.53 13.03
C SER A 158 -14.26 27.34 13.58
N LEU A 159 -13.58 26.61 12.69
CA LEU A 159 -12.70 25.49 13.01
C LEU A 159 -11.22 25.87 12.74
N PRO A 160 -10.58 26.64 13.64
CA PRO A 160 -9.30 27.28 13.38
C PRO A 160 -8.11 26.30 13.30
N ARG A 161 -8.25 25.08 13.82
CA ARG A 161 -7.17 24.07 13.89
C ARG A 161 -7.37 22.87 12.98
N LEU A 162 -8.48 22.82 12.25
CA LEU A 162 -8.85 21.67 11.45
C LEU A 162 -7.93 21.56 10.23
N LYS A 163 -7.24 20.42 10.13
CA LYS A 163 -6.31 20.08 9.05
C LYS A 163 -6.88 19.06 8.07
N THR A 164 -7.67 18.12 8.55
CA THR A 164 -8.23 17.02 7.74
C THR A 164 -9.73 16.95 7.93
N MET A 165 -10.47 16.89 6.83
CA MET A 165 -11.92 16.81 6.81
C MET A 165 -12.36 15.78 5.77
N HIS A 166 -13.04 14.74 6.24
CA HIS A 166 -13.60 13.68 5.41
C HIS A 166 -15.10 13.62 5.66
N LEU A 167 -15.88 13.76 4.59
CA LEU A 167 -17.33 13.80 4.61
C LEU A 167 -17.83 12.75 3.61
N GLU A 168 -18.56 11.75 4.09
CA GLU A 168 -19.16 10.70 3.28
C GLU A 168 -20.65 10.63 3.58
N ALA A 169 -21.51 10.67 2.56
CA ALA A 169 -22.98 10.68 2.72
C ALA A 169 -23.49 11.78 3.68
N VAL A 170 -22.85 12.97 3.66
CA VAL A 170 -23.20 14.08 4.56
C VAL A 170 -24.15 15.05 3.85
N LYS A 171 -25.34 15.27 4.42
CA LYS A 171 -26.32 16.23 3.91
C LYS A 171 -26.21 17.58 4.62
N PHE A 172 -26.36 18.65 3.84
CA PHE A 172 -26.33 20.04 4.34
C PHE A 172 -27.70 20.68 4.07
N ASP A 173 -28.36 21.16 5.13
CA ASP A 173 -29.64 21.88 5.04
C ASP A 173 -29.43 23.32 4.53
N GLY A 174 -28.83 23.48 3.35
CA GLY A 174 -28.52 24.77 2.74
C GLY A 174 -27.31 24.77 1.82
N MET A 175 -27.46 25.39 0.65
CA MET A 175 -26.47 25.36 -0.45
C MET A 175 -25.11 26.01 -0.12
N TRP A 176 -25.05 26.97 0.82
CA TRP A 176 -23.83 27.73 1.12
C TRP A 176 -23.11 27.26 2.39
N ILE A 177 -23.62 26.23 3.09
CA ILE A 177 -23.09 25.80 4.39
C ILE A 177 -21.68 25.27 4.24
N LEU A 178 -21.51 24.30 3.34
CA LEU A 178 -20.22 23.65 3.09
C LEU A 178 -19.15 24.66 2.68
N GLY A 179 -19.47 25.58 1.76
CA GLY A 179 -18.52 26.62 1.36
C GLY A 179 -18.20 27.63 2.48
N GLY A 180 -19.19 27.99 3.29
CA GLY A 180 -19.01 28.79 4.49
C GLY A 180 -18.13 28.10 5.53
N PHE A 181 -18.22 26.77 5.63
CA PHE A 181 -17.46 25.90 6.52
C PHE A 181 -15.99 25.83 6.09
N ILE A 182 -15.75 25.51 4.82
CA ILE A 182 -14.41 25.38 4.23
C ILE A 182 -13.64 26.70 4.29
N SER A 183 -14.28 27.81 3.88
CA SER A 183 -13.63 29.13 3.82
C SER A 183 -13.15 29.67 5.16
N ARG A 184 -13.73 29.19 6.27
CA ARG A 184 -13.35 29.60 7.63
C ARG A 184 -12.33 28.65 8.28
N CYS A 185 -12.00 27.53 7.63
CA CYS A 185 -10.95 26.61 8.08
C CYS A 185 -9.58 27.06 7.55
N SER A 186 -8.89 27.93 8.31
CA SER A 186 -7.65 28.59 7.86
C SER A 186 -6.41 27.69 7.70
N VAL A 187 -6.45 26.47 8.24
CA VAL A 187 -5.32 25.51 8.24
C VAL A 187 -5.69 24.15 7.62
N LEU A 188 -6.82 24.08 6.90
CA LEU A 188 -7.27 22.86 6.23
C LEU A 188 -6.27 22.45 5.15
N GLU A 189 -5.69 21.26 5.25
CA GLU A 189 -4.70 20.71 4.33
C GLU A 189 -5.33 19.65 3.41
N GLU A 190 -6.26 18.84 3.92
CA GLU A 190 -6.94 17.77 3.18
C GLU A 190 -8.47 17.84 3.34
N LEU A 191 -9.17 17.76 2.21
CA LEU A 191 -10.62 17.70 2.13
C LEU A 191 -11.04 16.55 1.21
N SER A 192 -11.92 15.68 1.70
CA SER A 192 -12.55 14.62 0.92
C SER A 192 -14.06 14.69 1.08
N ILE A 193 -14.78 14.68 -0.04
CA ILE A 193 -16.24 14.64 -0.09
C ILE A 193 -16.64 13.45 -0.94
N VAL A 194 -17.49 12.59 -0.39
CA VAL A 194 -18.03 11.40 -1.08
C VAL A 194 -19.55 11.41 -0.88
N THR A 195 -20.32 11.34 -1.96
CA THR A 195 -21.78 11.16 -1.89
C THR A 195 -22.11 9.68 -1.95
N ASP A 196 -23.22 9.27 -1.31
CA ASP A 196 -23.75 7.91 -1.45
C ASP A 196 -24.72 7.80 -2.64
N ASP A 197 -25.16 6.59 -2.94
CA ASP A 197 -26.15 6.31 -3.98
C ASP A 197 -27.51 6.93 -3.61
N GLY A 198 -28.01 7.82 -4.47
CA GLY A 198 -29.29 8.53 -4.26
C GLY A 198 -29.18 9.87 -3.52
N ASP A 199 -27.99 10.26 -3.04
CA ASP A 199 -27.76 11.59 -2.48
C ASP A 199 -27.64 12.65 -3.58
N GLU A 200 -28.30 13.80 -3.41
CA GLU A 200 -28.12 14.97 -4.28
C GLU A 200 -26.91 15.80 -3.87
N LEU A 201 -25.93 15.90 -4.78
CA LEU A 201 -24.80 16.81 -4.65
C LEU A 201 -25.30 18.24 -4.88
N GLY A 202 -25.49 19.01 -3.81
CA GLY A 202 -25.82 20.43 -3.91
C GLY A 202 -24.68 21.29 -4.49
N VAL A 203 -24.75 22.61 -4.29
CA VAL A 203 -23.67 23.53 -4.70
C VAL A 203 -22.44 23.36 -3.79
N VAL A 204 -21.30 23.01 -4.36
CA VAL A 204 -20.04 22.81 -3.62
C VAL A 204 -19.06 23.93 -3.91
N ILE A 205 -18.82 24.81 -2.93
CA ILE A 205 -17.86 25.91 -3.05
C ILE A 205 -16.64 25.63 -2.18
N VAL A 206 -15.50 25.32 -2.81
CA VAL A 206 -14.24 25.05 -2.14
C VAL A 206 -13.33 26.28 -2.26
N SER A 207 -13.47 27.23 -1.33
CA SER A 207 -12.55 28.38 -1.23
C SER A 207 -11.63 28.20 -0.03
N SER A 208 -10.35 27.90 -0.27
CA SER A 208 -9.36 27.72 0.81
C SER A 208 -7.96 28.13 0.38
N LYS A 209 -7.25 28.86 1.25
CA LYS A 209 -5.86 29.30 1.00
C LYS A 209 -4.81 28.33 1.56
N SER A 210 -5.21 27.30 2.30
CA SER A 210 -4.31 26.32 2.92
C SER A 210 -4.38 24.91 2.30
N LEU A 211 -5.44 24.63 1.54
CA LEU A 211 -5.75 23.29 1.03
C LEU A 211 -4.66 22.78 0.07
N LYS A 212 -4.18 21.57 0.32
CA LYS A 212 -3.17 20.87 -0.49
C LYS A 212 -3.77 19.69 -1.25
N THR A 213 -4.76 19.01 -0.67
CA THR A 213 -5.37 17.82 -1.24
C THR A 213 -6.90 17.96 -1.24
N PHE A 214 -7.51 17.81 -2.41
CA PHE A 214 -8.96 17.82 -2.57
C PHE A 214 -9.42 16.57 -3.31
N LYS A 215 -10.45 15.91 -2.79
CA LYS A 215 -11.10 14.77 -3.41
C LYS A 215 -12.61 14.97 -3.41
N LEU A 216 -13.24 14.82 -4.56
CA LEU A 216 -14.68 14.80 -4.73
C LEU A 216 -15.06 13.52 -5.47
N LYS A 217 -15.97 12.74 -4.90
CA LYS A 217 -16.53 11.56 -5.54
C LYS A 217 -18.05 11.60 -5.42
N SER A 218 -18.73 11.70 -6.54
CA SER A 218 -20.18 11.71 -6.64
C SER A 218 -20.66 10.68 -7.66
N MET A 219 -21.56 9.81 -7.22
CA MET A 219 -22.15 8.75 -8.05
C MET A 219 -23.41 9.23 -8.76
N ARG A 220 -23.81 8.57 -9.85
CA ARG A 220 -25.01 8.94 -10.60
C ARG A 220 -26.25 8.67 -9.73
N GLY A 221 -26.96 9.71 -9.31
CA GLY A 221 -28.27 9.59 -8.68
C GLY A 221 -29.37 9.15 -9.66
N GLU A 222 -30.49 8.68 -9.14
CA GLU A 222 -31.72 8.56 -9.92
C GLU A 222 -32.10 9.94 -10.46
N GLU A 223 -32.58 10.03 -11.70
CA GLU A 223 -32.99 11.30 -12.30
C GLU A 223 -34.22 11.83 -11.55
N THR A 224 -34.01 12.64 -10.51
CA THR A 224 -35.07 13.35 -9.80
C THR A 224 -35.48 14.58 -10.60
N GLU A 225 -36.78 14.89 -10.61
CA GLU A 225 -37.36 16.05 -11.30
C GLU A 225 -37.01 17.39 -10.64
N ASP A 226 -36.16 17.40 -9.59
CA ASP A 226 -35.89 18.58 -8.77
C ASP A 226 -34.86 19.54 -9.40
N GLU A 227 -35.26 20.82 -9.42
CA GLU A 227 -34.70 21.98 -10.12
C GLU A 227 -33.37 22.51 -9.55
N GLY A 228 -32.42 21.64 -9.22
CA GLY A 228 -31.07 22.03 -8.82
C GLY A 228 -30.13 22.23 -10.02
N ASP A 229 -29.32 23.30 -10.00
CA ASP A 229 -28.12 23.44 -10.85
C ASP A 229 -26.87 23.10 -10.04
N PRO A 230 -26.61 21.80 -9.76
CA PRO A 230 -25.45 21.39 -8.97
C PRO A 230 -24.16 21.86 -9.65
N THR A 231 -23.39 22.67 -8.92
CA THR A 231 -22.20 23.35 -9.43
C THR A 231 -21.07 23.22 -8.42
N VAL A 232 -19.90 22.85 -8.93
CA VAL A 232 -18.67 22.76 -8.14
C VAL A 232 -17.75 23.93 -8.50
N VAL A 233 -17.38 24.73 -7.50
CA VAL A 233 -16.47 25.88 -7.66
C VAL A 233 -15.25 25.70 -6.78
N ILE A 234 -14.05 25.84 -7.35
CA ILE A 234 -12.78 25.57 -6.66
C ILE A 234 -11.85 26.79 -6.75
N ASP A 235 -11.54 27.40 -5.60
CA ASP A 235 -10.51 28.43 -5.40
C ASP A 235 -9.51 27.96 -4.33
N ALA A 236 -8.47 27.23 -4.77
CA ALA A 236 -7.45 26.65 -3.93
C ALA A 236 -6.03 26.85 -4.51
N PRO A 237 -5.40 28.02 -4.33
CA PRO A 237 -4.12 28.38 -4.97
C PRO A 237 -2.90 27.60 -4.45
N ARG A 238 -3.04 26.77 -3.41
CA ARG A 238 -1.97 25.91 -2.87
C ARG A 238 -2.22 24.42 -3.11
N LEU A 239 -3.23 24.09 -3.90
CA LEU A 239 -3.61 22.71 -4.16
C LEU A 239 -2.49 21.98 -4.89
N GLU A 240 -2.00 20.89 -4.32
CA GLU A 240 -0.96 20.03 -4.87
C GLU A 240 -1.56 18.79 -5.55
N PHE A 241 -2.69 18.31 -5.04
CA PHE A 241 -3.42 17.17 -5.57
C PHE A 241 -4.94 17.43 -5.61
N MET A 242 -5.55 17.14 -6.75
CA MET A 242 -7.00 17.18 -6.96
C MET A 242 -7.48 15.91 -7.63
N SER A 243 -8.54 15.28 -7.12
CA SER A 243 -9.24 14.18 -7.78
C SER A 243 -10.74 14.44 -7.75
N ILE A 244 -11.37 14.47 -8.93
CA ILE A 244 -12.79 14.73 -9.10
C ILE A 244 -13.37 13.59 -9.93
N THR A 245 -14.29 12.84 -9.36
CA THR A 245 -15.17 11.91 -10.05
C THR A 245 -16.59 12.38 -9.80
N ASP A 246 -17.22 13.04 -10.76
CA ASP A 246 -18.53 13.65 -10.56
C ASP A 246 -19.41 13.48 -11.81
N TYR A 247 -20.56 12.85 -11.59
CA TYR A 247 -21.58 12.57 -12.60
C TYR A 247 -22.92 13.26 -12.31
N GLN A 248 -22.99 14.05 -11.25
CA GLN A 248 -24.21 14.76 -10.85
C GLN A 248 -24.19 16.23 -11.29
N SER A 249 -23.07 16.93 -11.09
CA SER A 249 -22.99 18.38 -11.33
C SER A 249 -23.13 18.75 -12.80
N LYS A 250 -23.80 19.87 -13.07
CA LYS A 250 -23.90 20.45 -14.41
C LYS A 250 -22.61 21.20 -14.79
N ARG A 251 -21.99 21.88 -13.81
CA ARG A 251 -20.86 22.80 -14.04
C ARG A 251 -19.72 22.57 -13.05
N LEU A 252 -18.50 22.65 -13.56
CA LEU A 252 -17.27 22.62 -12.79
C LEU A 252 -16.42 23.86 -13.12
N VAL A 253 -16.23 24.74 -12.14
CA VAL A 253 -15.51 26.00 -12.28
C VAL A 253 -14.25 25.97 -11.41
N ILE A 254 -13.10 26.25 -12.02
CA ILE A 254 -11.81 26.34 -11.34
C ILE A 254 -11.30 27.78 -11.41
N ASP A 255 -11.32 28.50 -10.29
CA ASP A 255 -10.82 29.88 -10.25
C ASP A 255 -9.31 29.94 -10.14
N ASN A 256 -8.75 29.23 -9.14
CA ASN A 256 -7.32 29.13 -8.88
C ASN A 256 -6.95 27.72 -8.41
N ILE A 257 -5.84 27.21 -8.94
CA ILE A 257 -5.22 25.95 -8.54
C ILE A 257 -3.73 26.16 -8.30
N GLY A 258 -3.12 25.31 -7.47
CA GLY A 258 -1.69 25.38 -7.23
C GLY A 258 -0.87 25.14 -8.51
N PRO A 259 0.22 25.90 -8.71
CA PRO A 259 1.09 25.66 -9.85
C PRO A 259 1.72 24.28 -9.71
N PHE A 260 1.81 23.54 -10.81
CA PHE A 260 2.35 22.18 -10.85
C PHE A 260 1.56 21.12 -10.06
N ALA A 261 0.27 21.37 -9.79
CA ALA A 261 -0.60 20.37 -9.19
C ALA A 261 -0.69 19.09 -10.04
N LYS A 262 -0.96 17.97 -9.37
CA LYS A 262 -1.47 16.74 -9.98
C LYS A 262 -2.98 16.77 -9.94
N VAL A 263 -3.61 16.60 -11.10
CA VAL A 263 -5.06 16.68 -11.26
C VAL A 263 -5.57 15.40 -11.89
N ASP A 264 -6.64 14.86 -11.34
CA ASP A 264 -7.37 13.70 -11.81
C ASP A 264 -8.84 14.07 -12.01
N ILE A 265 -9.32 14.01 -13.25
CA ILE A 265 -10.63 14.51 -13.66
C ILE A 265 -11.38 13.40 -14.39
N ASP A 266 -12.51 13.02 -13.81
CA ASP A 266 -13.58 12.25 -14.41
C ASP A 266 -14.89 13.00 -14.19
N PHE A 267 -15.19 13.92 -15.10
CA PHE A 267 -16.35 14.80 -15.06
C PHE A 267 -17.18 14.65 -16.33
N ILE A 268 -18.50 14.47 -16.19
CA ILE A 268 -19.43 14.46 -17.33
C ILE A 268 -20.25 15.74 -17.29
N PHE A 269 -19.92 16.66 -18.19
CA PHE A 269 -20.69 17.88 -18.35
C PHE A 269 -22.11 17.56 -18.84
N LYS A 270 -23.13 17.98 -18.10
CA LYS A 270 -24.52 17.85 -18.55
C LYS A 270 -24.85 19.05 -19.44
N VAL A 271 -25.14 18.77 -20.71
CA VAL A 271 -25.51 19.78 -21.71
C VAL A 271 -27.02 20.01 -21.64
N GLU A 272 -27.44 21.27 -21.55
CA GLU A 272 -28.81 21.68 -21.87
C GLU A 272 -28.83 22.05 -23.36
N ASP A 273 -29.84 21.57 -24.10
CA ASP A 273 -30.00 21.85 -25.52
C ASP A 273 -29.98 23.38 -25.76
N ASP A 274 -29.20 23.84 -26.75
CA ASP A 274 -29.05 25.24 -27.22
C ASP A 274 -28.12 26.22 -26.44
N ASP A 275 -27.23 25.76 -25.54
CA ASP A 275 -26.28 26.68 -24.87
C ASP A 275 -24.98 26.93 -25.68
N ASP A 276 -25.00 27.95 -26.56
CA ASP A 276 -23.82 28.46 -27.30
C ASP A 276 -22.62 28.82 -26.39
N SER A 277 -22.83 29.00 -25.08
CA SER A 277 -21.78 29.35 -24.12
C SER A 277 -21.03 28.15 -23.53
N PHE A 278 -21.50 26.93 -23.79
CA PHE A 278 -20.95 25.71 -23.24
C PHE A 278 -19.49 25.45 -23.66
N GLY A 279 -19.17 25.65 -24.94
CA GLY A 279 -17.79 25.55 -25.44
C GLY A 279 -16.85 26.57 -24.76
N ALA A 280 -17.33 27.79 -24.52
CA ALA A 280 -16.54 28.81 -23.82
C ALA A 280 -16.26 28.43 -22.35
N MET A 281 -17.20 27.76 -21.68
CA MET A 281 -17.02 27.24 -20.32
C MET A 281 -15.93 26.17 -20.26
N ILE A 282 -15.93 25.23 -21.22
CA ILE A 282 -14.88 24.20 -21.32
C ILE A 282 -13.51 24.84 -21.57
N ILE A 283 -13.43 25.85 -22.44
CA ILE A 283 -12.18 26.56 -22.73
C ILE A 283 -11.66 27.28 -21.48
N ASP A 284 -12.52 27.97 -20.72
CA ASP A 284 -12.13 28.61 -19.45
C ASP A 284 -11.61 27.56 -18.46
N PHE A 285 -12.32 26.45 -18.27
CA PHE A 285 -11.91 25.33 -17.44
C PHE A 285 -10.51 24.79 -17.81
N LEU A 286 -10.28 24.51 -19.10
CA LEU A 286 -8.98 24.03 -19.59
C LEU A 286 -7.88 25.10 -19.42
N THR A 287 -8.23 26.38 -19.61
CA THR A 287 -7.29 27.50 -19.46
C THR A 287 -6.78 27.59 -18.03
N LYS A 288 -7.65 27.35 -17.06
CA LYS A 288 -7.30 27.33 -15.63
C LYS A 288 -6.41 26.14 -15.26
N LEU A 289 -6.61 25.00 -15.94
CA LEU A 289 -5.77 23.81 -15.81
C LEU A 289 -4.43 23.89 -16.56
N SER A 290 -4.17 24.93 -17.36
CA SER A 290 -2.89 25.08 -18.08
C SER A 290 -1.65 25.12 -17.18
N THR A 291 -1.84 25.43 -15.89
CA THR A 291 -0.78 25.58 -14.88
C THR A 291 -0.33 24.25 -14.24
N VAL A 292 -1.06 23.16 -14.47
CA VAL A 292 -0.83 21.85 -13.83
C VAL A 292 0.39 21.13 -14.41
N ARG A 293 0.97 20.22 -13.63
CA ARG A 293 2.15 19.44 -14.03
C ARG A 293 1.80 18.03 -14.48
N GLU A 294 0.82 17.42 -13.82
CA GLU A 294 0.35 16.07 -14.11
C GLU A 294 -1.17 16.11 -14.23
N MET A 295 -1.69 15.55 -15.31
CA MET A 295 -3.13 15.46 -15.57
C MET A 295 -3.49 14.02 -15.87
N ILE A 296 -4.53 13.54 -15.19
CA ILE A 296 -5.24 12.29 -15.42
C ILE A 296 -6.64 12.68 -15.89
N ILE A 297 -7.08 12.20 -17.05
CA ILE A 297 -8.39 12.55 -17.61
C ILE A 297 -9.09 11.32 -18.16
N SER A 298 -10.38 11.17 -17.85
CA SER A 298 -11.20 10.04 -18.28
C SER A 298 -11.62 10.13 -19.75
N SER A 299 -11.99 8.97 -20.33
CA SER A 299 -12.44 8.89 -21.72
C SER A 299 -13.72 9.67 -21.98
N ARG A 300 -14.66 9.64 -21.04
CA ARG A 300 -15.94 10.35 -21.12
C ARG A 300 -15.74 11.86 -21.09
N THR A 301 -14.87 12.37 -20.21
CA THR A 301 -14.57 13.81 -20.16
C THR A 301 -13.94 14.30 -21.47
N LEU A 302 -13.02 13.51 -22.04
CA LEU A 302 -12.38 13.85 -23.31
C LEU A 302 -13.36 13.87 -24.49
N GLU A 303 -14.31 12.93 -24.55
CA GLU A 303 -15.37 12.91 -25.56
C GLU A 303 -16.27 14.15 -25.47
N MET A 304 -16.65 14.56 -24.26
CA MET A 304 -17.43 15.79 -24.06
C MET A 304 -16.67 17.04 -24.53
N ILE A 305 -15.36 17.11 -24.31
CA ILE A 305 -14.51 18.20 -24.82
C ILE A 305 -14.47 18.15 -26.36
N HIS A 306 -14.44 16.95 -26.95
CA HIS A 306 -14.39 16.78 -28.41
C HIS A 306 -15.59 17.39 -29.11
N ASP A 307 -16.77 17.02 -28.64
CA ASP A 307 -18.01 17.28 -29.36
C ASP A 307 -18.46 18.73 -29.23
N ASN A 308 -17.89 19.47 -28.26
CA ASN A 308 -18.39 20.78 -27.85
C ASN A 308 -17.35 21.91 -27.90
N CYS A 309 -16.08 21.64 -28.23
CA CYS A 309 -15.03 22.65 -28.25
C CYS A 309 -14.36 22.79 -29.63
N GLU A 310 -14.20 24.02 -30.10
CA GLU A 310 -13.36 24.32 -31.26
C GLU A 310 -11.88 24.30 -30.86
N TRP A 311 -11.11 23.40 -31.48
CA TRP A 311 -9.72 23.10 -31.13
C TRP A 311 -8.74 24.27 -31.23
N GLU A 312 -9.04 25.26 -32.05
CA GLU A 312 -8.17 26.44 -32.27
C GLU A 312 -8.07 27.33 -31.01
N LEU A 313 -9.00 27.16 -30.06
CA LEU A 313 -9.11 27.97 -28.85
C LEU A 313 -8.49 27.30 -27.63
N LEU A 314 -7.89 26.11 -27.78
CA LEU A 314 -7.29 25.40 -26.64
C LEU A 314 -6.05 26.12 -26.09
N PRO A 315 -5.90 26.17 -24.76
CA PRO A 315 -4.75 26.77 -24.11
C PRO A 315 -3.49 25.91 -24.26
N GLN A 316 -2.31 26.52 -24.19
CA GLN A 316 -1.05 25.79 -24.12
C GLN A 316 -0.75 25.30 -22.71
N PHE A 317 -0.50 24.00 -22.56
CA PHE A 317 -0.11 23.35 -21.31
C PHE A 317 1.42 23.32 -21.15
N ALA A 318 2.02 24.50 -21.00
CA ALA A 318 3.48 24.64 -20.98
C ALA A 318 4.18 23.95 -19.78
N ASN A 319 3.49 23.83 -18.64
CA ASN A 319 4.01 23.22 -17.42
C ASN A 319 3.76 21.71 -17.31
N MET A 320 2.95 21.15 -18.22
CA MET A 320 2.55 19.75 -18.16
C MET A 320 3.72 18.85 -18.56
N SER A 321 4.04 17.91 -17.67
CA SER A 321 5.14 16.94 -17.82
C SER A 321 4.66 15.50 -17.89
N HIS A 322 3.50 15.21 -17.30
CA HIS A 322 2.89 13.88 -17.27
C HIS A 322 1.43 13.98 -17.69
N LEU A 323 0.99 13.16 -18.64
CA LEU A 323 -0.40 13.05 -19.06
C LEU A 323 -0.80 11.58 -19.02
N HIS A 324 -1.84 11.28 -18.25
CA HIS A 324 -2.56 10.02 -18.32
C HIS A 324 -3.94 10.30 -18.92
N ALA A 325 -4.29 9.64 -20.01
CA ALA A 325 -5.55 9.90 -20.69
C ALA A 325 -6.16 8.60 -21.18
N SER A 326 -7.44 8.39 -20.88
CA SER A 326 -8.21 7.26 -21.38
C SER A 326 -9.05 7.66 -22.59
N PHE A 327 -9.24 6.78 -23.56
CA PHE A 327 -9.93 7.07 -24.83
C PHE A 327 -10.88 5.94 -25.24
N LEU A 328 -12.00 6.35 -25.85
CA LEU A 328 -12.87 5.46 -26.64
C LEU A 328 -12.35 5.37 -28.09
N GLU A 329 -12.83 4.38 -28.85
CA GLU A 329 -12.36 4.08 -30.22
C GLU A 329 -12.36 5.29 -31.15
N THR A 330 -13.43 6.07 -31.10
CA THR A 330 -13.75 7.18 -32.00
C THR A 330 -12.95 8.45 -31.71
N SER A 331 -12.30 8.52 -30.55
CA SER A 331 -11.69 9.75 -30.04
C SER A 331 -10.18 9.84 -30.27
N TRP A 332 -9.57 8.95 -31.08
CA TRP A 332 -8.11 8.97 -31.30
C TRP A 332 -7.59 10.26 -31.92
N ASN A 333 -8.34 10.87 -32.83
CA ASN A 333 -7.97 12.14 -33.46
C ASN A 333 -7.81 13.27 -32.44
N LEU A 334 -8.56 13.21 -31.33
CA LEU A 334 -8.50 14.14 -30.22
C LEU A 334 -7.13 14.17 -29.55
N LEU A 335 -6.51 13.00 -29.38
CA LEU A 335 -5.23 12.87 -28.70
C LEU A 335 -4.15 13.70 -29.41
N LEU A 336 -4.07 13.63 -30.73
CA LEU A 336 -3.01 14.30 -31.48
C LEU A 336 -3.12 15.82 -31.38
N THR A 337 -4.36 16.33 -31.41
CA THR A 337 -4.65 17.76 -31.25
C THR A 337 -4.33 18.23 -29.84
N PHE A 338 -4.76 17.46 -28.82
CA PHE A 338 -4.48 17.77 -27.42
C PHE A 338 -2.97 17.74 -27.12
N LEU A 339 -2.24 16.75 -27.63
CA LEU A 339 -0.78 16.67 -27.50
C LEU A 339 -0.04 17.82 -28.20
N GLY A 340 -0.64 18.40 -29.25
CA GLY A 340 -0.15 19.62 -29.89
C GLY A 340 -0.10 20.82 -28.93
N CYS A 341 -0.97 20.84 -27.92
CA CYS A 341 -1.04 21.88 -26.90
C CYS A 341 -0.04 21.67 -25.74
N CYS A 342 0.64 20.51 -25.67
CA CYS A 342 1.51 20.11 -24.56
C CYS A 342 3.00 20.04 -24.99
N PRO A 343 3.70 21.19 -25.19
CA PRO A 343 5.03 21.19 -25.81
C PRO A 343 6.13 20.51 -24.97
N ASN A 344 6.02 20.53 -23.64
CA ASN A 344 7.06 20.05 -22.71
C ASN A 344 6.77 18.67 -22.08
N LEU A 345 5.82 17.91 -22.65
CA LEU A 345 5.39 16.63 -22.12
C LEU A 345 6.54 15.60 -22.09
N GLN A 346 6.82 15.02 -20.92
CA GLN A 346 7.90 14.04 -20.72
C GLN A 346 7.41 12.60 -20.66
N SER A 347 6.22 12.39 -20.07
CA SER A 347 5.59 11.08 -19.92
C SER A 347 4.15 11.12 -20.43
N LEU A 348 3.78 10.13 -21.21
CA LEU A 348 2.44 9.96 -21.76
C LEU A 348 1.97 8.54 -21.49
N ASP A 349 0.90 8.36 -20.73
CA ASP A 349 0.27 7.07 -20.48
C ASP A 349 -1.14 7.08 -21.09
N LEU A 350 -1.40 6.18 -22.04
CA LEU A 350 -2.64 6.14 -22.80
C LEU A 350 -3.43 4.86 -22.50
N GLU A 351 -4.62 5.11 -21.95
CA GLU A 351 -5.78 4.25 -21.79
C GLU A 351 -6.59 4.06 -23.08
N PHE A 352 -6.84 2.89 -23.65
CA PHE A 352 -7.88 2.76 -24.69
C PHE A 352 -8.85 1.64 -24.39
N ASP A 353 -10.15 1.90 -24.44
CA ASP A 353 -11.18 0.88 -24.29
C ASP A 353 -11.15 -0.13 -25.46
N SER A 354 -10.89 0.34 -26.69
CA SER A 354 -10.65 -0.47 -27.90
C SER A 354 -9.60 0.19 -28.81
N PHE A 355 -9.12 -0.54 -29.85
CA PHE A 355 -8.09 0.00 -30.76
C PHE A 355 -8.71 0.90 -31.84
N PRO A 356 -8.15 2.09 -32.12
CA PRO A 356 -8.64 2.96 -33.19
C PRO A 356 -8.47 2.32 -34.57
N GLU A 357 -9.25 2.73 -35.56
CA GLU A 357 -9.14 2.12 -36.89
C GLU A 357 -7.79 2.45 -37.57
N PRO A 358 -7.23 1.55 -38.41
CA PRO A 358 -5.89 1.73 -38.97
C PRO A 358 -5.74 2.98 -39.85
N GLU A 359 -6.85 3.48 -40.38
CA GLU A 359 -6.94 4.63 -41.28
C GLU A 359 -6.82 5.96 -40.51
N GLU A 360 -7.25 5.97 -39.24
CA GLU A 360 -7.21 7.11 -38.31
C GLU A 360 -5.83 7.33 -37.68
N ILE A 361 -4.95 6.32 -37.72
CA ILE A 361 -3.59 6.38 -37.13
C ILE A 361 -2.60 7.12 -38.05
N ASN A 362 -3.04 7.66 -39.19
CA ASN A 362 -2.18 8.43 -40.08
C ASN A 362 -1.99 9.87 -39.55
N LEU A 363 -0.76 10.22 -39.19
CA LEU A 363 -0.41 11.58 -38.79
C LEU A 363 -0.44 12.52 -40.01
N SER A 364 -1.43 13.40 -40.07
CA SER A 364 -1.36 14.63 -40.87
C SER A 364 -0.42 15.66 -40.23
N PHE A 365 -0.32 15.64 -38.91
CA PHE A 365 0.45 16.56 -38.07
C PHE A 365 1.23 15.80 -36.98
N VAL A 366 2.48 16.19 -36.72
CA VAL A 366 3.32 15.58 -35.67
C VAL A 366 3.48 16.58 -34.52
N PRO A 367 2.98 16.29 -33.31
CA PRO A 367 3.12 17.17 -32.15
C PRO A 367 4.58 17.50 -31.83
N GLN A 368 4.85 18.74 -31.41
CA GLN A 368 6.20 19.20 -31.07
C GLN A 368 6.84 18.38 -29.94
N CYS A 369 6.04 17.90 -28.99
CA CYS A 369 6.51 17.09 -27.86
C CYS A 369 7.16 15.77 -28.30
N PHE A 370 6.75 15.18 -29.43
CA PHE A 370 7.35 13.96 -29.96
C PHE A 370 8.82 14.20 -30.31
N GLN A 371 9.15 15.37 -30.84
CA GLN A 371 10.51 15.67 -31.28
C GLN A 371 11.42 16.17 -30.15
N SER A 372 10.86 16.80 -29.12
CA SER A 372 11.62 17.65 -28.19
C SER A 372 11.69 17.13 -26.75
N SER A 373 10.65 16.52 -26.22
CA SER A 373 10.48 16.34 -24.76
C SER A 373 10.04 14.94 -24.34
N LEU A 374 9.28 14.22 -25.19
CA LEU A 374 8.63 12.95 -24.81
C LEU A 374 9.65 11.81 -24.64
N GLN A 375 9.81 11.35 -23.40
CA GLN A 375 10.79 10.34 -22.98
C GLN A 375 10.15 8.99 -22.63
N PHE A 376 8.93 9.02 -22.09
CA PHE A 376 8.21 7.84 -21.61
C PHE A 376 6.85 7.77 -22.28
N VAL A 377 6.52 6.62 -22.87
CA VAL A 377 5.20 6.37 -23.45
C VAL A 377 4.68 5.06 -22.88
N GLY A 378 3.47 5.04 -22.33
CA GLY A 378 2.73 3.86 -21.94
C GLY A 378 1.47 3.71 -22.76
N LEU A 379 1.20 2.51 -23.29
CA LEU A 379 -0.02 2.18 -24.01
C LEU A 379 -0.68 0.98 -23.32
N ARG A 380 -1.95 1.11 -22.96
CA ARG A 380 -2.75 0.04 -22.36
C ARG A 380 -4.11 -0.05 -23.06
N THR A 381 -4.60 -1.28 -23.21
CA THR A 381 -5.98 -1.57 -23.65
C THR A 381 -6.55 -2.77 -22.88
N PRO A 382 -7.78 -2.72 -22.33
CA PRO A 382 -8.34 -3.79 -21.51
C PRO A 382 -8.76 -5.02 -22.36
N ILE A 383 -8.99 -4.85 -23.67
CA ILE A 383 -9.47 -5.92 -24.55
C ILE A 383 -8.33 -6.55 -25.35
N ARG A 384 -8.23 -7.89 -25.32
CA ARG A 384 -7.42 -8.70 -26.24
C ARG A 384 -8.08 -8.69 -27.62
N VAL A 385 -7.71 -7.76 -28.49
CA VAL A 385 -8.06 -7.84 -29.91
C VAL A 385 -6.87 -8.43 -30.66
N GLU A 386 -6.90 -9.73 -30.93
CA GLU A 386 -5.86 -10.36 -31.74
C GLU A 386 -6.05 -9.99 -33.22
N GLY A 387 -5.08 -9.29 -33.81
CA GLY A 387 -4.91 -9.25 -35.28
C GLY A 387 -5.35 -7.99 -36.04
N THR A 388 -5.61 -6.85 -35.39
CA THR A 388 -5.88 -5.58 -36.11
C THR A 388 -4.58 -4.89 -36.55
N LEU A 389 -4.58 -4.28 -37.76
CA LEU A 389 -3.45 -3.47 -38.25
C LEU A 389 -3.10 -2.31 -37.31
N SER A 390 -4.08 -1.84 -36.54
CA SER A 390 -3.96 -0.78 -35.54
C SER A 390 -3.04 -1.12 -34.38
N GLU A 391 -3.05 -2.39 -33.92
CA GLU A 391 -2.16 -2.91 -32.87
C GLU A 391 -0.69 -2.65 -33.23
N MET A 392 -0.34 -2.78 -34.52
CA MET A 392 1.02 -2.54 -35.02
C MET A 392 1.30 -1.07 -35.33
N LYS A 393 0.32 -0.31 -35.84
CA LYS A 393 0.54 1.08 -36.26
C LYS A 393 0.77 2.01 -35.08
N LEU A 394 0.04 1.85 -33.97
CA LEU A 394 0.08 2.79 -32.84
C LEU A 394 1.47 2.87 -32.18
N PRO A 395 2.09 1.76 -31.73
CA PRO A 395 3.41 1.85 -31.09
C PRO A 395 4.49 2.24 -32.10
N MET A 396 4.36 1.80 -33.36
CA MET A 396 5.29 2.19 -34.43
C MET A 396 5.23 3.68 -34.75
N LEU A 397 4.07 4.32 -34.55
CA LEU A 397 3.89 5.76 -34.68
C LEU A 397 4.81 6.53 -33.73
N PHE A 398 4.79 6.15 -32.44
CA PHE A 398 5.64 6.76 -31.42
C PHE A 398 7.11 6.42 -31.68
N LEU A 399 7.45 5.17 -32.01
CA LEU A 399 8.83 4.77 -32.32
C LEU A 399 9.44 5.52 -33.50
N ARG A 400 8.64 5.83 -34.54
CA ARG A 400 9.11 6.53 -35.74
C ARG A 400 9.28 8.03 -35.51
N ASN A 401 8.40 8.64 -34.73
CA ASN A 401 8.33 10.09 -34.61
C ASN A 401 8.99 10.64 -33.35
N CYS A 402 9.12 9.85 -32.28
CA CYS A 402 9.69 10.30 -31.02
C CYS A 402 11.21 10.13 -31.00
N LYS A 403 11.96 11.25 -31.05
CA LYS A 403 13.43 11.23 -31.16
C LYS A 403 14.15 11.01 -29.83
N VAL A 404 13.53 11.41 -28.71
CA VAL A 404 14.15 11.45 -27.37
C VAL A 404 13.58 10.35 -26.44
N MET A 405 12.77 9.45 -26.99
CA MET A 405 12.11 8.37 -26.24
C MET A 405 13.13 7.41 -25.63
N LYS A 406 13.02 7.17 -24.33
CA LYS A 406 13.88 6.26 -23.57
C LYS A 406 13.19 4.94 -23.26
N LYS A 407 11.88 4.98 -23.03
CA LYS A 407 11.11 3.82 -22.55
C LYS A 407 9.72 3.80 -23.16
N LEU A 408 9.31 2.62 -23.63
CA LEU A 408 7.98 2.33 -24.15
C LEU A 408 7.36 1.22 -23.28
N MET A 409 6.25 1.50 -22.62
CA MET A 409 5.48 0.55 -21.82
C MET A 409 4.29 0.08 -22.63
N LEU A 410 4.16 -1.23 -22.83
CA LEU A 410 3.07 -1.82 -23.62
C LEU A 410 2.41 -2.89 -22.78
N ASN A 411 1.09 -2.92 -22.71
CA ASN A 411 0.41 -4.02 -22.04
C ASN A 411 0.35 -5.31 -22.90
N GLU A 412 -0.15 -6.42 -22.35
CA GLU A 412 -0.25 -7.71 -23.06
C GLU A 412 -0.93 -7.64 -24.43
N SER A 413 -1.85 -6.70 -24.62
CA SER A 413 -2.63 -6.52 -25.84
C SER A 413 -1.79 -6.14 -27.06
N PHE A 414 -0.52 -5.74 -26.86
CA PHE A 414 0.44 -5.43 -27.93
C PHE A 414 1.46 -6.55 -28.18
N ARG A 415 1.16 -7.80 -27.80
CA ARG A 415 2.09 -8.95 -27.85
C ARG A 415 2.84 -9.09 -29.19
N ASN A 416 2.14 -8.86 -30.30
CA ASN A 416 2.73 -8.98 -31.64
C ASN A 416 3.81 -7.91 -31.92
N VAL A 417 3.63 -6.72 -31.37
CA VAL A 417 4.59 -5.62 -31.47
C VAL A 417 5.75 -5.81 -30.50
N ILE A 418 5.48 -6.29 -29.30
CA ILE A 418 6.49 -6.55 -28.27
C ILE A 418 7.58 -7.49 -28.81
N GLN A 419 7.22 -8.54 -29.54
CA GLN A 419 8.18 -9.46 -30.15
C GLN A 419 9.08 -8.80 -31.21
N LYS A 420 8.54 -7.83 -31.97
CA LYS A 420 9.28 -7.12 -33.04
C LYS A 420 10.15 -5.98 -32.50
N VAL A 421 9.69 -5.26 -31.47
CA VAL A 421 10.35 -4.06 -30.94
C VAL A 421 11.45 -4.41 -29.92
N ARG A 422 11.42 -5.59 -29.30
CA ARG A 422 12.48 -6.10 -28.39
C ARG A 422 13.90 -6.11 -28.99
N GLY A 423 14.02 -6.04 -30.32
CA GLY A 423 15.30 -5.96 -31.03
C GLY A 423 15.88 -4.55 -31.22
N ILE A 424 15.20 -3.48 -30.79
CA ILE A 424 15.69 -2.09 -30.97
C ILE A 424 16.57 -1.67 -29.76
N PRO A 425 17.89 -1.52 -29.93
CA PRO A 425 18.83 -1.39 -28.80
C PRO A 425 18.77 -0.04 -28.04
N LYS A 426 18.01 0.94 -28.53
CA LYS A 426 17.95 2.30 -27.95
C LYS A 426 16.75 2.54 -27.02
N ILE A 427 15.76 1.64 -26.98
CA ILE A 427 14.48 1.88 -26.29
C ILE A 427 14.18 0.73 -25.35
N PHE A 428 13.98 1.03 -24.06
CA PHE A 428 13.56 0.04 -23.08
C PHE A 428 12.07 -0.26 -23.26
N VAL A 429 11.75 -1.41 -23.82
CA VAL A 429 10.36 -1.89 -23.92
C VAL A 429 10.01 -2.65 -22.64
N VAL A 430 9.06 -2.14 -21.87
CA VAL A 430 8.54 -2.81 -20.67
C VAL A 430 7.14 -3.33 -20.97
N VAL A 431 6.95 -4.63 -20.78
CA VAL A 431 5.64 -5.25 -20.92
C VAL A 431 4.91 -5.11 -19.59
N THR A 432 3.79 -4.39 -19.57
CA THR A 432 2.92 -4.30 -18.40
C THR A 432 1.81 -5.34 -18.49
N GLU A 433 1.47 -5.93 -17.36
CA GLU A 433 0.29 -6.81 -17.27
C GLU A 433 -0.96 -5.92 -17.31
N SER A 434 -2.06 -6.36 -17.91
CA SER A 434 -3.33 -5.63 -17.83
C SER A 434 -3.71 -5.47 -16.36
N THR A 435 -3.60 -4.25 -15.84
CA THR A 435 -4.27 -3.85 -14.60
C THR A 435 -5.75 -4.08 -14.82
N GLN A 436 -6.36 -4.98 -14.04
CA GLN A 436 -7.80 -4.84 -13.79
C GLN A 436 -8.01 -3.40 -13.34
N HIS A 437 -8.75 -2.63 -14.13
CA HIS A 437 -9.20 -1.32 -13.70
C HIS A 437 -9.87 -1.47 -12.34
N ILE A 438 -9.47 -0.59 -11.44
CA ILE A 438 -10.38 -0.02 -10.48
C ILE A 438 -11.44 0.70 -11.31
N THR A 439 -12.45 -0.04 -11.75
CA THR A 439 -13.79 0.52 -11.90
C THR A 439 -14.43 0.39 -10.53
N LEU A 440 -14.85 1.52 -10.00
CA LEU A 440 -15.91 1.58 -9.02
C LEU A 440 -17.10 0.81 -9.60
N GLY A 441 -17.25 -0.42 -9.14
CA GLY A 441 -18.46 -1.19 -9.35
C GLY A 441 -19.30 -1.05 -8.11
N ASP A 442 -20.50 -0.52 -8.30
CA ASP A 442 -21.75 -1.06 -7.74
C ASP A 442 -21.53 -2.41 -7.06
N LYS A 443 -21.76 -2.45 -5.76
CA LYS A 443 -21.93 -3.70 -5.02
C LYS A 443 -23.14 -3.58 -4.09
N SER A 444 -24.33 -3.68 -4.68
CA SER A 444 -25.50 -4.22 -4.01
C SER A 444 -25.89 -5.54 -4.70
N SER A 445 -25.67 -6.65 -4.00
CA SER A 445 -26.52 -7.87 -3.96
C SER A 445 -25.71 -9.13 -3.57
N PHE A 446 -26.15 -9.74 -2.48
CA PHE A 446 -25.72 -11.03 -1.94
C PHE A 446 -26.29 -12.22 -2.77
N PRO A 447 -25.84 -13.47 -2.54
CA PRO A 447 -25.63 -14.47 -3.59
C PRO A 447 -26.80 -15.46 -3.79
N GLU A 448 -26.95 -15.95 -5.03
CA GLU A 448 -27.62 -17.22 -5.29
C GLU A 448 -26.74 -18.23 -6.05
N ASN A 449 -26.78 -19.46 -5.56
CA ASN A 449 -26.18 -20.66 -6.10
C ASN A 449 -26.68 -20.98 -7.53
N LYS A 450 -25.77 -21.36 -8.46
CA LYS A 450 -25.78 -22.67 -9.15
C LYS A 450 -24.64 -22.88 -10.16
N LYS A 451 -23.98 -24.03 -9.96
CA LYS A 451 -23.43 -25.03 -10.92
C LYS A 451 -22.34 -24.64 -11.94
N LYS A 452 -21.19 -25.29 -11.70
CA LYS A 452 -20.11 -25.62 -12.64
C LYS A 452 -20.61 -26.30 -13.92
N GLU A 453 -20.07 -25.87 -15.07
CA GLU A 453 -19.54 -26.78 -16.10
C GLU A 453 -18.21 -26.21 -16.58
N GLY A 454 -17.21 -27.09 -16.72
CA GLY A 454 -15.83 -26.71 -17.04
C GLY A 454 -15.57 -26.69 -18.53
N ASN A 455 -14.59 -25.88 -18.94
CA ASN A 455 -13.72 -26.27 -20.02
C ASN A 455 -12.33 -25.63 -19.84
N ASN A 456 -11.31 -26.49 -19.82
CA ASN A 456 -9.90 -26.12 -19.78
C ASN A 456 -9.45 -25.70 -21.18
N MET A 457 -8.90 -24.50 -21.33
CA MET A 457 -7.76 -24.29 -22.23
C MET A 457 -6.96 -23.07 -21.77
N ALA A 458 -5.73 -23.35 -21.32
CA ALA A 458 -4.82 -22.40 -20.71
C ALA A 458 -4.33 -21.36 -21.71
N THR A 459 -4.59 -20.07 -21.44
CA THR A 459 -3.83 -18.96 -22.00
C THR A 459 -3.11 -18.26 -20.85
N ASN A 460 -1.78 -18.17 -20.92
CA ASN A 460 -0.96 -17.48 -19.91
C ASN A 460 -1.31 -15.99 -19.91
N ALA A 461 -2.14 -15.59 -18.94
CA ALA A 461 -2.32 -14.21 -18.51
C ALA A 461 -1.11 -13.78 -17.69
N HIS A 462 -0.64 -12.57 -17.92
CA HIS A 462 0.29 -11.89 -17.03
C HIS A 462 -0.52 -11.50 -15.76
N LEU A 463 -0.16 -12.12 -14.64
CA LEU A 463 -0.89 -12.06 -13.38
C LEU A 463 -0.33 -10.93 -12.53
N SER A 464 -1.17 -9.99 -12.08
CA SER A 464 -0.80 -8.91 -11.14
C SER A 464 0.22 -9.40 -10.12
N GLN A 465 1.19 -8.60 -9.66
CA GLN A 465 2.25 -9.09 -8.75
C GLN A 465 1.69 -9.94 -7.58
N LYS A 466 0.54 -9.53 -7.03
CA LYS A 466 -0.24 -10.31 -6.04
C LYS A 466 -0.74 -11.65 -6.59
N GLU A 467 -1.34 -11.68 -7.77
CA GLU A 467 -1.80 -12.88 -8.46
C GLU A 467 -0.65 -13.80 -8.90
N SER A 468 0.49 -13.24 -9.36
CA SER A 468 1.70 -13.98 -9.71
C SER A 468 2.27 -14.67 -8.48
N ASP A 469 2.33 -13.95 -7.35
CA ASP A 469 2.72 -14.52 -6.06
C ASP A 469 1.75 -15.62 -5.62
N ILE A 470 0.44 -15.40 -5.76
CA ILE A 470 -0.58 -16.42 -5.47
C ILE A 470 -0.39 -17.65 -6.38
N ARG A 471 -0.13 -17.47 -7.68
CA ARG A 471 0.15 -18.58 -8.60
C ARG A 471 1.40 -19.35 -8.20
N MET A 472 2.46 -18.66 -7.80
CA MET A 472 3.68 -19.28 -7.28
C MET A 472 3.42 -20.05 -5.98
N MET A 473 2.61 -19.49 -5.07
CA MET A 473 2.20 -20.15 -3.82
C MET A 473 1.33 -21.39 -4.07
N ILE A 474 0.42 -21.34 -5.04
CA ILE A 474 -0.41 -22.48 -5.45
C ILE A 474 0.48 -23.58 -6.06
N ALA A 475 1.37 -23.21 -6.98
CA ALA A 475 2.31 -24.14 -7.62
C ALA A 475 3.26 -24.80 -6.60
N SER A 476 3.62 -24.08 -5.54
CA SER A 476 4.49 -24.58 -4.46
C SER A 476 3.71 -25.24 -3.30
N GLU A 477 2.41 -25.51 -3.48
CA GLU A 477 1.54 -26.19 -2.51
C GLU A 477 1.45 -25.51 -1.14
N VAL A 478 1.59 -24.18 -1.09
CA VAL A 478 1.55 -23.39 0.16
C VAL A 478 0.18 -23.43 0.84
N HIS A 479 -0.89 -23.52 0.05
CA HIS A 479 -2.28 -23.52 0.50
C HIS A 479 -2.73 -24.84 1.17
N LEU A 480 -1.96 -25.92 1.02
CA LEU A 480 -2.31 -27.23 1.57
C LEU A 480 -1.82 -27.34 3.01
N GLY A 481 -2.74 -27.29 3.97
CA GLY A 481 -2.44 -27.54 5.37
C GLY A 481 -2.44 -29.03 5.72
N THR A 482 -2.76 -29.37 6.97
CA THR A 482 -2.79 -30.74 7.45
C THR A 482 -4.20 -31.23 7.75
N LYS A 483 -4.33 -32.45 8.28
CA LYS A 483 -5.63 -33.01 8.70
C LYS A 483 -6.11 -32.46 10.05
N ASN A 484 -5.21 -31.88 10.84
CA ASN A 484 -5.49 -31.35 12.16
C ASN A 484 -5.44 -29.81 12.09
N CYS A 485 -6.32 -29.14 12.81
CA CYS A 485 -6.31 -27.70 12.95
C CYS A 485 -6.20 -27.33 14.42
N ASN A 486 -5.27 -26.44 14.75
CA ASN A 486 -5.19 -25.78 16.04
C ASN A 486 -6.25 -24.67 16.09
N TYR A 487 -6.86 -24.44 17.26
CA TYR A 487 -7.96 -23.47 17.42
C TYR A 487 -7.56 -22.05 17.00
N GLN A 488 -6.31 -21.65 17.28
CA GLN A 488 -5.84 -20.32 16.90
C GLN A 488 -5.59 -20.17 15.38
N MET A 489 -5.40 -21.28 14.68
CA MET A 489 -5.17 -21.31 13.23
C MET A 489 -6.48 -21.35 12.43
N GLU A 490 -7.61 -21.61 13.07
CA GLU A 490 -8.92 -21.72 12.42
C GLU A 490 -9.29 -20.45 11.63
N ARG A 491 -8.94 -19.27 12.15
CA ARG A 491 -9.14 -17.98 11.47
C ARG A 491 -8.38 -17.84 10.13
N TYR A 492 -7.36 -18.66 9.88
CA TYR A 492 -6.58 -18.66 8.64
C TYR A 492 -6.98 -19.78 7.67
N VAL A 493 -7.92 -20.63 8.07
CA VAL A 493 -8.45 -21.71 7.24
C VAL A 493 -9.59 -21.19 6.39
N TYR A 494 -9.57 -21.49 5.10
CA TYR A 494 -10.64 -21.15 4.17
C TYR A 494 -11.70 -22.25 4.12
N LYS A 495 -11.29 -23.50 3.87
CA LYS A 495 -12.21 -24.63 3.71
C LYS A 495 -11.52 -25.96 3.99
N ARG A 496 -12.29 -27.00 4.34
CA ARG A 496 -11.81 -28.38 4.41
C ARG A 496 -12.12 -29.15 3.12
N ARG A 497 -11.13 -29.85 2.58
CA ARG A 497 -11.28 -30.76 1.43
C ARG A 497 -11.88 -32.10 1.88
N ASN A 498 -12.45 -32.85 0.92
CA ASN A 498 -13.02 -34.18 1.16
C ASN A 498 -12.01 -35.17 1.77
N ASP A 499 -10.71 -34.99 1.50
CA ASP A 499 -9.61 -35.84 2.02
C ASP A 499 -9.27 -35.54 3.50
N GLY A 500 -9.99 -34.59 4.11
CA GLY A 500 -9.82 -34.15 5.49
C GLY A 500 -8.74 -33.09 5.70
N ILE A 501 -8.02 -32.68 4.64
CA ILE A 501 -6.99 -31.64 4.64
C ILE A 501 -7.64 -30.25 4.69
N TYR A 502 -7.12 -29.37 5.54
CA TYR A 502 -7.50 -27.97 5.61
C TYR A 502 -6.78 -27.14 4.54
N ILE A 503 -7.53 -26.28 3.85
CA ILE A 503 -7.02 -25.33 2.87
C ILE A 503 -6.83 -23.98 3.56
N LEU A 504 -5.62 -23.45 3.50
CA LEU A 504 -5.26 -22.15 4.04
C LEU A 504 -5.66 -21.03 3.07
N ASP A 505 -6.05 -19.89 3.63
CA ASP A 505 -6.34 -18.67 2.88
C ASP A 505 -5.04 -17.96 2.45
N LEU A 506 -4.75 -17.98 1.15
CA LEU A 506 -3.57 -17.33 0.58
C LEU A 506 -3.62 -15.80 0.67
N GLY A 507 -4.80 -15.19 0.74
CA GLY A 507 -4.95 -13.74 0.96
C GLY A 507 -4.38 -13.33 2.31
N LYS A 508 -4.81 -14.01 3.37
CA LYS A 508 -4.29 -13.81 4.74
C LYS A 508 -2.81 -14.16 4.86
N THR A 509 -2.36 -15.18 4.12
CA THR A 509 -0.93 -15.56 4.06
C THR A 509 -0.09 -14.40 3.53
N LEU A 510 -0.53 -13.78 2.43
CA LEU A 510 0.18 -12.65 1.82
C LEU A 510 0.16 -11.40 2.71
N GLU A 511 -0.97 -11.10 3.36
CA GLU A 511 -1.07 -10.00 4.33
C GLU A 511 -0.09 -10.17 5.50
N LYS A 512 0.02 -11.40 6.04
CA LYS A 512 0.98 -11.71 7.11
C LYS A 512 2.43 -11.65 6.63
N LEU A 513 2.72 -12.02 5.38
CA LEU A 513 4.03 -11.84 4.76
C LEU A 513 4.40 -10.36 4.64
N TYR A 514 3.47 -9.50 4.19
CA TYR A 514 3.69 -8.06 4.14
C TYR A 514 3.92 -7.45 5.54
N MET A 515 3.14 -7.88 6.53
CA MET A 515 3.32 -7.46 7.93
C MET A 515 4.71 -7.87 8.45
N ALA A 516 5.14 -9.11 8.21
CA ALA A 516 6.47 -9.59 8.58
C ALA A 516 7.59 -8.82 7.87
N ALA A 517 7.44 -8.53 6.57
CA ALA A 517 8.41 -7.74 5.81
C ALA A 517 8.60 -6.33 6.40
N ARG A 518 7.50 -5.66 6.80
CA ARG A 518 7.57 -4.34 7.46
C ARG A 518 8.35 -4.39 8.77
N VAL A 519 8.14 -5.42 9.59
CA VAL A 519 8.87 -5.61 10.86
C VAL A 519 10.36 -5.84 10.62
N ILE A 520 10.71 -6.63 9.59
CA ILE A 520 12.11 -6.89 9.21
C ILE A 520 12.83 -5.61 8.74
N VAL A 521 12.11 -4.73 8.03
CA VAL A 521 12.66 -3.47 7.50
C VAL A 521 12.82 -2.42 8.59
N ALA A 522 11.97 -2.44 9.62
CA ALA A 522 12.05 -1.53 10.76
C ALA A 522 13.34 -1.69 11.61
N ILE A 523 14.08 -2.79 11.44
CA ILE A 523 15.33 -3.03 12.16
C ILE A 523 16.50 -2.45 11.36
N GLU A 524 17.14 -1.43 11.93
CA GLU A 524 18.24 -0.68 11.30
C GLU A 524 19.42 -1.57 10.88
N ASN A 525 19.85 -2.48 11.77
CA ASN A 525 20.95 -3.40 11.49
C ASN A 525 20.41 -4.81 11.16
N PRO A 526 20.50 -5.27 9.89
CA PRO A 526 19.98 -6.57 9.50
C PRO A 526 20.71 -7.74 10.18
N GLN A 527 21.97 -7.56 10.61
CA GLN A 527 22.76 -8.62 11.26
C GLN A 527 22.18 -9.04 12.63
N HIS A 528 21.36 -8.20 13.24
CA HIS A 528 20.67 -8.51 14.50
C HIS A 528 19.41 -9.35 14.29
N ILE A 529 19.07 -9.69 13.04
CA ILE A 529 17.97 -10.58 12.70
C ILE A 529 18.55 -11.98 12.55
N ILE A 530 18.01 -12.92 13.31
CA ILE A 530 18.38 -14.33 13.18
C ILE A 530 17.26 -15.08 12.49
N VAL A 531 17.61 -15.75 11.40
CA VAL A 531 16.73 -16.67 10.70
C VAL A 531 17.20 -18.08 10.96
N GLN A 532 16.29 -18.95 11.41
CA GLN A 532 16.64 -20.28 11.85
C GLN A 532 15.69 -21.35 11.31
N SER A 533 16.28 -22.48 10.94
CA SER A 533 15.54 -23.69 10.59
C SER A 533 16.27 -24.93 11.09
N ALA A 534 15.67 -25.67 12.03
CA ALA A 534 16.15 -27.00 12.38
C ALA A 534 15.78 -28.03 11.30
N ARG A 535 14.73 -27.74 10.51
CA ARG A 535 14.20 -28.65 9.50
C ARG A 535 15.12 -28.69 8.27
N PRO A 536 15.52 -29.88 7.79
CA PRO A 536 16.43 -30.00 6.63
C PRO A 536 15.96 -29.19 5.41
N TYR A 537 14.65 -29.23 5.12
CA TYR A 537 14.07 -28.56 3.95
C TYR A 537 14.18 -27.03 3.99
N GLY A 538 14.30 -26.43 5.18
CA GLY A 538 14.43 -24.98 5.32
C GLY A 538 15.88 -24.48 5.40
N GLN A 539 16.86 -25.35 5.63
CA GLN A 539 18.25 -24.93 5.89
C GLN A 539 18.85 -24.11 4.74
N ARG A 540 18.68 -24.58 3.50
CA ARG A 540 19.16 -23.87 2.31
C ARG A 540 18.42 -22.55 2.09
N ALA A 541 17.10 -22.53 2.30
CA ALA A 541 16.29 -21.32 2.15
C ALA A 541 16.73 -20.23 3.14
N VAL A 542 17.01 -20.60 4.39
CA VAL A 542 17.48 -19.69 5.44
C VAL A 542 18.86 -19.11 5.12
N LEU A 543 19.81 -19.94 4.66
CA LEU A 543 21.14 -19.48 4.25
C LEU A 543 21.05 -18.50 3.07
N LYS A 544 20.20 -18.78 2.08
CA LYS A 544 19.99 -17.89 0.94
C LYS A 544 19.28 -16.60 1.34
N PHE A 545 18.28 -16.68 2.21
CA PHE A 545 17.62 -15.51 2.75
C PHE A 545 18.59 -14.57 3.46
N ALA A 546 19.44 -15.11 4.34
CA ALA A 546 20.49 -14.36 5.03
C ALA A 546 21.49 -13.72 4.06
N GLN A 547 21.90 -14.45 3.02
CA GLN A 547 22.82 -13.95 1.99
C GLN A 547 22.29 -12.68 1.30
N TYR A 548 20.99 -12.62 0.98
CA TYR A 548 20.40 -11.48 0.27
C TYR A 548 19.95 -10.35 1.19
N THR A 549 19.42 -10.66 2.38
CA THR A 549 18.90 -9.66 3.31
C THR A 549 19.95 -9.09 4.27
N GLY A 550 21.12 -9.73 4.35
CA GLY A 550 22.16 -9.39 5.33
C GLY A 550 21.83 -9.82 6.75
N ALA A 551 20.86 -10.72 6.93
CA ALA A 551 20.53 -11.33 8.22
C ALA A 551 21.52 -12.44 8.60
N ASN A 552 21.55 -12.83 9.86
CA ASN A 552 22.34 -13.96 10.32
C ASN A 552 21.52 -15.26 10.24
N ALA A 553 22.10 -16.34 9.74
CA ALA A 553 21.41 -17.62 9.53
C ALA A 553 21.96 -18.71 10.44
N ILE A 554 21.06 -19.41 11.14
CA ILE A 554 21.35 -20.63 11.88
C ILE A 554 20.66 -21.79 11.17
N ALA A 555 21.41 -22.48 10.32
CA ALA A 555 20.94 -23.67 9.62
C ALA A 555 21.23 -24.93 10.45
N GLY A 556 20.20 -25.71 10.75
CA GLY A 556 20.32 -26.97 11.47
C GLY A 556 20.02 -26.87 12.96
N ARG A 557 20.61 -27.78 13.74
CA ARG A 557 20.26 -27.96 15.15
C ARG A 557 20.57 -26.70 15.97
N HIS A 558 19.57 -26.16 16.66
CA HIS A 558 19.76 -25.11 17.67
C HIS A 558 20.62 -25.63 18.81
N THR A 559 21.66 -24.89 19.18
CA THR A 559 22.42 -25.17 20.40
C THR A 559 21.69 -24.54 21.58
N PRO A 560 21.19 -25.31 22.56
CA PRO A 560 20.50 -24.72 23.70
C PRO A 560 21.41 -23.77 24.47
N GLY A 561 20.90 -22.58 24.79
CA GLY A 561 21.65 -21.52 25.44
C GLY A 561 22.21 -20.47 24.49
N THR A 562 22.00 -20.58 23.18
CA THR A 562 22.51 -19.62 22.18
C THR A 562 22.07 -18.18 22.47
N PHE A 563 20.84 -17.97 22.97
CA PHE A 563 20.33 -16.62 23.27
C PHE A 563 20.40 -16.23 24.76
N THR A 564 20.77 -17.16 25.64
CA THR A 564 20.71 -16.93 27.11
C THR A 564 22.06 -17.06 27.79
N ASN A 565 23.00 -17.81 27.23
CA ASN A 565 24.29 -18.11 27.83
C ASN A 565 25.41 -17.30 27.19
N GLN A 566 25.77 -16.17 27.81
CA GLN A 566 26.85 -15.27 27.38
C GLN A 566 28.24 -15.92 27.37
N MET A 567 28.43 -17.07 28.04
CA MET A 567 29.71 -17.77 28.08
C MET A 567 29.95 -18.68 26.87
N GLN A 568 28.93 -18.93 26.04
CA GLN A 568 29.08 -19.74 24.82
C GLN A 568 29.71 -18.91 23.70
N THR A 569 30.56 -19.53 22.89
CA THR A 569 31.20 -18.89 21.72
C THR A 569 30.20 -18.57 20.60
N SER A 570 29.10 -19.32 20.53
CA SER A 570 28.00 -19.10 19.59
C SER A 570 26.92 -18.17 20.12
N PHE A 571 27.18 -17.45 21.22
CA PHE A 571 26.22 -16.55 21.82
C PHE A 571 25.84 -15.40 20.87
N SER A 572 24.54 -15.13 20.76
CA SER A 572 24.01 -14.04 19.94
C SER A 572 22.75 -13.46 20.57
N GLU A 573 22.62 -12.13 20.55
CA GLU A 573 21.42 -11.42 21.02
C GLU A 573 20.66 -10.82 19.83
N PRO A 574 19.77 -11.60 19.18
CA PRO A 574 18.97 -11.08 18.09
C PRO A 574 17.89 -10.10 18.58
N ARG A 575 17.55 -9.12 17.75
CA ARG A 575 16.37 -8.25 17.94
C ARG A 575 15.10 -8.81 17.32
N LEU A 576 15.23 -9.78 16.41
CA LEU A 576 14.11 -10.45 15.76
C LEU A 576 14.51 -11.87 15.37
N LEU A 577 13.60 -12.81 15.61
CA LEU A 577 13.78 -14.21 15.28
C LEU A 577 12.77 -14.64 14.21
N ILE A 578 13.24 -15.25 13.13
CA ILE A 578 12.40 -15.82 12.07
C ILE A 578 12.58 -17.34 12.03
N LEU A 579 11.49 -18.07 12.21
CA LEU A 579 11.49 -19.53 12.34
C LEU A 579 10.67 -20.22 11.25
N THR A 580 11.08 -21.45 10.91
CA THR A 580 10.43 -22.22 9.85
C THR A 580 9.28 -23.10 10.31
N ASP A 581 9.39 -23.70 11.49
CA ASP A 581 8.33 -24.50 12.05
C ASP A 581 8.39 -24.41 13.57
N PRO A 582 7.38 -23.84 14.23
CA PRO A 582 7.38 -23.69 15.68
C PRO A 582 7.40 -25.02 16.44
N ARG A 583 7.04 -26.15 15.78
CA ARG A 583 7.10 -27.48 16.38
C ARG A 583 8.54 -28.01 16.45
N THR A 584 9.29 -27.93 15.35
CA THR A 584 10.70 -28.35 15.35
C THR A 584 11.60 -27.32 16.02
N ASP A 585 11.31 -26.04 15.82
CA ASP A 585 12.08 -24.90 16.31
C ASP A 585 11.56 -24.41 17.68
N HIS A 586 10.95 -25.27 18.49
CA HIS A 586 10.40 -24.89 19.79
C HIS A 586 11.48 -24.48 20.81
N GLN A 587 12.72 -24.93 20.64
CA GLN A 587 13.82 -24.57 21.53
C GLN A 587 14.18 -23.08 21.44
N PRO A 588 14.49 -22.52 20.25
CA PRO A 588 14.74 -21.08 20.12
C PRO A 588 13.51 -20.24 20.47
N ILE A 589 12.28 -20.74 20.32
CA ILE A 589 11.06 -20.04 20.80
C ILE A 589 11.08 -19.82 22.32
N LYS A 590 11.43 -20.86 23.08
CA LYS A 590 11.52 -20.76 24.54
C LYS A 590 12.63 -19.81 24.98
N GLU A 591 13.77 -19.84 24.30
CA GLU A 591 14.89 -18.94 24.59
C GLU A 591 14.58 -17.50 24.19
N GLY A 592 13.92 -17.28 23.05
CA GLY A 592 13.45 -15.97 22.61
C GLY A 592 12.47 -15.34 23.59
N ALA A 593 11.53 -16.14 24.12
CA ALA A 593 10.60 -15.70 25.17
C ALA A 593 11.32 -15.31 26.48
N LEU A 594 12.45 -15.93 26.82
CA LEU A 594 13.27 -15.53 27.97
C LEU A 594 14.06 -14.24 27.70
N GLY A 595 14.46 -14.02 26.45
CA GLY A 595 15.21 -12.84 26.01
C GLY A 595 14.37 -11.64 25.58
N ASN A 596 13.03 -11.73 25.65
CA ASN A 596 12.07 -10.73 25.12
C ASN A 596 12.31 -10.41 23.63
N ILE A 597 12.61 -11.44 22.84
CA ILE A 597 12.88 -11.31 21.41
C ILE A 597 11.57 -11.58 20.66
N PRO A 598 11.11 -10.66 19.77
CA PRO A 598 9.94 -10.89 18.94
C PRO A 598 10.17 -12.02 17.94
N ILE A 599 9.15 -12.85 17.72
CA ILE A 599 9.21 -14.09 16.94
C ILE A 599 8.19 -14.09 15.80
N ILE A 600 8.71 -14.26 14.58
CA ILE A 600 7.94 -14.52 13.37
C ILE A 600 8.13 -15.99 13.01
N ALA A 601 7.05 -16.74 12.77
CA ALA A 601 7.15 -18.15 12.40
C ALA A 601 6.20 -18.53 11.26
N PHE A 602 6.64 -19.44 10.39
CA PHE A 602 5.74 -20.10 9.44
C PHE A 602 4.96 -21.21 10.16
N CYS A 603 3.64 -21.04 10.20
CA CYS A 603 2.72 -21.88 10.95
C CYS A 603 1.79 -22.65 10.01
N ASP A 604 1.87 -23.98 10.05
CA ASP A 604 0.88 -24.87 9.43
C ASP A 604 -0.37 -24.99 10.32
N THR A 605 -1.44 -25.63 9.83
CA THR A 605 -2.72 -25.73 10.53
C THR A 605 -2.59 -26.45 11.88
N ASP A 606 -1.65 -27.37 12.04
CA ASP A 606 -1.38 -28.09 13.29
C ASP A 606 -0.27 -27.45 14.15
N SER A 607 0.26 -26.30 13.75
CA SER A 607 1.36 -25.64 14.45
C SER A 607 0.90 -24.93 15.74
N PRO A 608 1.64 -25.06 16.85
CA PRO A 608 1.36 -24.28 18.06
C PRO A 608 1.84 -22.83 17.90
N MET A 609 0.97 -21.85 18.12
CA MET A 609 1.35 -20.41 18.10
C MET A 609 1.71 -19.86 19.49
N ARG A 610 2.24 -20.71 20.37
CA ARG A 610 2.63 -20.28 21.71
C ARG A 610 3.96 -19.51 21.64
N PHE A 611 3.95 -18.27 22.12
CA PHE A 611 5.10 -17.34 22.06
C PHE A 611 5.52 -16.96 20.63
N VAL A 612 4.60 -17.06 19.67
CA VAL A 612 4.81 -16.55 18.31
C VAL A 612 3.98 -15.28 18.17
N ASP A 613 4.63 -14.16 17.87
CA ASP A 613 3.94 -12.86 17.74
C ASP A 613 3.28 -12.73 16.37
N ILE A 614 3.98 -13.13 15.31
CA ILE A 614 3.47 -13.14 13.93
C ILE A 614 3.54 -14.55 13.37
N GLY A 615 2.40 -15.23 13.37
CA GLY A 615 2.21 -16.51 12.67
C GLY A 615 1.84 -16.28 11.22
N ILE A 616 2.68 -16.69 10.28
CA ILE A 616 2.40 -16.67 8.84
C ILE A 616 1.77 -18.03 8.48
N PRO A 617 0.47 -18.08 8.12
CA PRO A 617 -0.20 -19.33 7.84
C PRO A 617 0.31 -19.93 6.53
N ALA A 618 1.04 -21.04 6.58
CA ALA A 618 1.59 -21.67 5.38
C ALA A 618 1.96 -23.14 5.61
N ASN A 619 2.03 -23.91 4.52
CA ASN A 619 2.52 -25.28 4.55
C ASN A 619 4.03 -25.34 4.88
N ASN A 620 4.37 -25.57 6.15
CA ASN A 620 5.77 -25.71 6.57
C ASN A 620 6.32 -27.15 6.42
N LYS A 621 5.58 -28.05 5.76
CA LYS A 621 5.97 -29.46 5.55
C LYS A 621 6.57 -29.71 4.17
N GLY A 622 6.14 -28.97 3.15
CA GLY A 622 6.60 -29.10 1.76
C GLY A 622 7.97 -28.45 1.49
N LYS A 623 8.82 -29.12 0.68
CA LYS A 623 10.15 -28.60 0.30
C LYS A 623 10.08 -27.34 -0.57
N HIS A 624 9.13 -27.31 -1.51
CA HIS A 624 8.91 -26.17 -2.40
C HIS A 624 8.21 -25.02 -1.67
N SER A 625 7.30 -25.32 -0.74
CA SER A 625 6.55 -24.31 -0.01
C SER A 625 7.46 -23.40 0.83
N ILE A 626 8.34 -23.98 1.66
CA ILE A 626 9.25 -23.19 2.52
C ILE A 626 10.17 -22.29 1.69
N GLY A 627 10.75 -22.82 0.61
CA GLY A 627 11.63 -22.04 -0.25
C GLY A 627 10.90 -20.91 -0.98
N CYS A 628 9.65 -21.16 -1.41
CA CYS A 628 8.80 -20.13 -2.02
C CYS A 628 8.51 -19.00 -1.03
N LEU A 629 8.15 -19.31 0.21
CA LEU A 629 7.85 -18.31 1.25
C LEU A 629 9.05 -17.42 1.56
N PHE A 630 10.24 -18.02 1.76
CA PHE A 630 11.46 -17.23 1.99
C PHE A 630 11.87 -16.40 0.79
N TRP A 631 11.67 -16.90 -0.43
CA TRP A 631 11.96 -16.15 -1.64
C TRP A 631 11.04 -14.92 -1.76
N ILE A 632 9.73 -15.09 -1.55
CA ILE A 632 8.76 -13.99 -1.57
C ILE A 632 9.08 -12.98 -0.46
N LEU A 633 9.37 -13.46 0.76
CA LEU A 633 9.72 -12.60 1.89
C LEU A 633 11.02 -11.82 1.64
N ALA A 634 12.06 -12.45 1.09
CA ALA A 634 13.32 -11.79 0.75
C ALA A 634 13.10 -10.71 -0.29
N ARG A 635 12.32 -11.01 -1.34
CA ARG A 635 11.96 -10.05 -2.38
C ARG A 635 11.23 -8.84 -1.79
N MET A 636 10.21 -9.06 -0.96
CA MET A 636 9.45 -7.99 -0.32
C MET A 636 10.33 -7.09 0.57
N VAL A 637 11.25 -7.68 1.34
CA VAL A 637 12.20 -6.92 2.18
C VAL A 637 13.14 -6.07 1.33
N LEU A 638 13.64 -6.60 0.21
CA LEU A 638 14.52 -5.87 -0.71
C LEU A 638 13.80 -4.77 -1.49
N GLU A 639 12.53 -5.00 -1.85
CA GLU A 639 11.66 -3.99 -2.46
C GLU A 639 11.40 -2.84 -1.49
N MET A 640 11.05 -3.14 -0.23
CA MET A 640 10.82 -2.12 0.79
C MET A 640 12.08 -1.34 1.20
N ARG A 641 13.27 -1.98 1.16
CA ARG A 641 14.56 -1.30 1.38
C ARG A 641 15.01 -0.45 0.19
N GLY A 642 14.30 -0.51 -0.94
CA GLY A 642 14.63 0.22 -2.16
C GLY A 642 15.83 -0.36 -2.94
N THR A 643 16.33 -1.54 -2.56
CA THR A 643 17.41 -2.24 -3.29
C THR A 643 16.90 -2.76 -4.64
N ILE A 644 15.65 -3.22 -4.67
CA ILE A 644 14.95 -3.65 -5.88
C ILE A 644 13.81 -2.66 -6.14
N ARG A 645 13.66 -2.21 -7.38
CA ARG A 645 12.55 -1.32 -7.74
C ARG A 645 11.24 -2.13 -7.81
N PRO A 646 10.13 -1.64 -7.22
CA PRO A 646 8.82 -2.29 -7.32
C PRO A 646 8.44 -2.54 -8.79
N GLY A 647 8.02 -3.77 -9.12
CA GLY A 647 7.63 -4.19 -10.47
C GLY A 647 8.76 -4.70 -11.36
N GLN A 648 10.03 -4.66 -10.93
CA GLN A 648 11.12 -5.36 -11.63
C GLN A 648 11.20 -6.81 -11.13
N LYS A 649 11.23 -7.77 -12.06
CA LYS A 649 11.44 -9.18 -11.70
C LYS A 649 12.79 -9.32 -11.02
N TRP A 650 12.81 -9.98 -9.86
CA TRP A 650 14.06 -10.27 -9.17
C TRP A 650 14.86 -11.30 -9.98
N ASP A 651 16.10 -10.95 -10.34
CA ASP A 651 16.96 -11.79 -11.19
C ASP A 651 17.28 -13.17 -10.57
N VAL A 652 17.07 -13.32 -9.26
CA VAL A 652 17.32 -14.56 -8.53
C VAL A 652 16.12 -15.50 -8.69
N MET A 653 16.34 -16.66 -9.31
CA MET A 653 15.32 -17.69 -9.44
C MET A 653 14.93 -18.31 -8.08
N MET A 654 13.64 -18.62 -7.93
CA MET A 654 13.08 -19.26 -6.75
C MET A 654 13.73 -20.61 -6.43
N ASP A 655 14.09 -21.39 -7.46
CA ASP A 655 14.70 -22.73 -7.31
C ASP A 655 16.03 -22.71 -6.56
N LEU A 656 16.67 -21.54 -6.45
CA LEU A 656 17.87 -21.37 -5.64
C LEU A 656 17.58 -21.58 -4.14
N PHE A 657 16.37 -21.26 -3.68
CA PHE A 657 15.93 -21.39 -2.29
C PHE A 657 15.42 -22.79 -1.94
N PHE A 658 15.12 -23.63 -2.95
CA PHE A 658 14.63 -24.98 -2.71
C PHE A 658 15.72 -25.89 -2.14
N TYR A 659 15.30 -26.74 -1.20
CA TYR A 659 16.12 -27.83 -0.72
C TYR A 659 16.36 -28.84 -1.84
N ARG A 660 17.63 -29.14 -2.10
CA ARG A 660 18.05 -30.20 -3.01
C ARG A 660 18.52 -31.39 -2.19
N GLU A 661 18.09 -32.57 -2.59
CA GLU A 661 18.58 -33.79 -1.96
C GLU A 661 20.06 -33.98 -2.31
N PRO A 662 20.90 -34.43 -1.36
CA PRO A 662 22.34 -34.53 -1.56
C PRO A 662 22.73 -35.55 -2.66
N GLU A 663 21.83 -36.44 -3.08
CA GLU A 663 22.04 -37.38 -4.18
C GLU A 663 21.78 -36.74 -5.56
N GLU A 664 20.70 -35.98 -5.70
CA GLU A 664 20.39 -35.23 -6.93
C GLU A 664 21.38 -34.08 -7.19
N ALA A 665 21.88 -33.44 -6.12
CA ALA A 665 22.89 -32.39 -6.24
C ALA A 665 24.20 -32.92 -6.82
N LYS A 666 24.63 -34.12 -6.42
CA LYS A 666 25.83 -34.76 -6.98
C LYS A 666 25.66 -35.14 -8.44
N GLN A 667 24.49 -35.67 -8.83
CA GLN A 667 24.22 -36.04 -10.23
C GLN A 667 24.26 -34.82 -11.16
N LEU A 668 23.69 -33.69 -10.74
CA LEU A 668 23.74 -32.44 -11.52
C LEU A 668 25.14 -31.81 -11.55
N GLU A 669 25.90 -31.88 -10.46
CA GLU A 669 27.30 -31.44 -10.45
C GLU A 669 28.17 -32.32 -11.36
N ASP A 670 27.91 -33.63 -11.41
CA ASP A 670 28.57 -34.58 -12.31
C ASP A 670 28.15 -34.35 -13.79
N GLU A 671 26.91 -33.94 -14.05
CA GLU A 671 26.40 -33.57 -15.37
C GLU A 671 26.90 -32.20 -15.86
N GLU A 672 26.96 -31.18 -14.98
CA GLU A 672 27.52 -29.86 -15.31
C GLU A 672 29.06 -29.90 -15.48
N ALA A 673 29.74 -30.88 -14.87
CA ALA A 673 31.17 -31.11 -15.02
C ALA A 673 31.55 -31.89 -16.29
N ALA A 674 30.59 -32.39 -17.08
CA ALA A 674 30.87 -33.02 -18.38
C ALA A 674 31.06 -31.93 -19.46
N PRO A 675 32.24 -31.81 -20.11
CA PRO A 675 32.49 -30.70 -21.02
C PRO A 675 31.77 -30.84 -22.37
N GLN A 676 31.31 -29.70 -22.88
CA GLN A 676 30.80 -29.51 -24.24
C GLN A 676 31.77 -30.08 -25.28
N ALA A 677 31.29 -30.97 -26.13
CA ALA A 677 32.04 -31.49 -27.28
C ALA A 677 32.16 -30.39 -28.36
N ASP A 678 33.37 -29.87 -28.54
CA ASP A 678 33.74 -28.98 -29.64
C ASP A 678 33.57 -29.68 -31.00
N PHE A 679 32.77 -29.07 -31.88
CA PHE A 679 32.76 -29.37 -33.30
C PHE A 679 33.94 -28.64 -33.97
N ALA A 680 35.04 -29.35 -34.22
CA ALA A 680 36.10 -28.91 -35.13
C ALA A 680 36.57 -30.07 -36.02
N ALA A 681 36.59 -29.83 -37.33
CA ALA A 681 37.06 -30.74 -38.37
C ALA A 681 38.60 -30.87 -38.36
N PRO A 682 39.19 -31.88 -39.04
CA PRO A 682 40.35 -32.61 -38.54
C PRO A 682 41.69 -32.08 -39.07
N GLU A 683 42.72 -32.10 -38.22
CA GLU A 683 44.11 -32.10 -38.67
C GLU A 683 44.95 -33.17 -37.94
N TYR A 684 45.70 -33.86 -38.80
CA TYR A 684 46.70 -34.90 -38.63
C TYR A 684 47.59 -34.84 -37.37
N GLY A 685 47.83 -36.01 -36.77
CA GLY A 685 49.20 -36.48 -36.57
C GLY A 685 49.62 -37.07 -35.22
N VAL A 686 49.69 -38.41 -35.18
CA VAL A 686 50.83 -39.21 -34.66
C VAL A 686 51.05 -39.36 -33.13
N SER A 687 50.52 -40.49 -32.63
CA SER A 687 51.17 -41.59 -31.86
C SER A 687 51.65 -41.47 -30.40
N GLY A 688 51.23 -42.51 -29.62
CA GLY A 688 51.91 -43.09 -28.45
C GLY A 688 51.49 -42.48 -27.11
N GLY A 689 51.08 -43.19 -26.05
CA GLY A 689 51.23 -44.58 -25.63
C GLY A 689 51.50 -44.58 -24.12
N ASP A 690 50.63 -45.27 -23.35
CA ASP A 690 50.84 -45.88 -22.03
C ASP A 690 51.05 -45.06 -20.72
N GLN A 691 50.03 -45.19 -19.85
CA GLN A 691 50.06 -45.87 -18.53
C GLN A 691 50.78 -45.26 -17.29
N TRP A 692 49.93 -44.98 -16.26
CA TRP A 692 50.09 -44.99 -14.78
C TRP A 692 51.45 -44.65 -14.11
N THR A 693 51.44 -43.71 -13.14
CA THR A 693 51.47 -43.96 -11.67
C THR A 693 51.77 -42.70 -10.83
N THR A 694 51.38 -42.82 -9.57
CA THR A 694 51.34 -41.92 -8.42
C THR A 694 52.70 -41.36 -7.92
N ALA A 695 52.62 -40.18 -7.30
CA ALA A 695 53.35 -39.71 -6.10
C ALA A 695 54.48 -38.66 -6.24
N ALA A 696 54.31 -37.63 -5.39
CA ALA A 696 55.28 -36.79 -4.68
C ALA A 696 56.11 -35.74 -5.44
N ILE A 697 55.95 -34.47 -5.04
CA ILE A 697 57.02 -33.45 -5.07
C ILE A 697 56.87 -32.53 -3.84
N PRO A 698 57.90 -32.40 -2.99
CA PRO A 698 58.15 -31.23 -2.16
C PRO A 698 59.27 -30.34 -2.73
N ASP A 699 59.38 -29.17 -2.11
CA ASP A 699 60.49 -28.20 -2.03
C ASP A 699 60.59 -27.03 -3.00
N ALA A 700 60.24 -25.86 -2.43
CA ALA A 700 61.07 -24.67 -2.25
C ALA A 700 61.77 -24.01 -3.45
N SER A 701 61.41 -22.75 -3.73
CA SER A 701 62.28 -21.57 -3.57
C SER A 701 61.71 -20.33 -4.27
N CYS A 702 61.68 -19.18 -3.57
CA CYS A 702 62.31 -17.92 -3.99
C CYS A 702 61.85 -16.75 -3.11
N THR A 703 62.81 -16.18 -2.38
CA THR A 703 62.77 -14.90 -1.69
C THR A 703 63.56 -13.85 -2.50
N GLY A 704 63.04 -12.62 -2.58
CA GLY A 704 63.83 -11.41 -2.32
C GLY A 704 64.20 -10.47 -3.48
N GLU A 705 64.05 -9.17 -3.16
CA GLU A 705 64.63 -7.93 -3.73
C GLU A 705 64.01 -7.32 -5.00
N ALA A 706 63.87 -6.00 -5.21
CA ALA A 706 63.82 -4.76 -4.40
C ALA A 706 63.59 -3.58 -5.37
N GLN A 707 62.95 -2.46 -4.97
CA GLN A 707 63.51 -1.08 -5.10
C GLN A 707 62.55 0.05 -4.64
N GLN A 708 63.13 0.99 -3.87
CA GLN A 708 62.56 2.25 -3.35
C GLN A 708 62.82 3.44 -4.32
N PRO A 709 62.40 4.69 -4.02
CA PRO A 709 63.21 5.61 -3.16
C PRO A 709 62.37 6.45 -2.14
N ILE A 710 62.70 6.62 -0.84
CA ILE A 710 63.64 7.55 -0.13
C ILE A 710 63.51 9.02 -0.62
N SER A 711 63.35 10.10 0.17
CA SER A 711 63.93 10.58 1.45
C SER A 711 63.04 11.72 2.02
N ALA A 712 63.07 12.24 3.25
CA ALA A 712 64.02 12.22 4.36
C ALA A 712 63.30 12.60 5.68
N ALA A 713 63.79 12.09 6.81
CA ALA A 713 63.74 12.73 8.14
C ALA A 713 65.22 13.09 8.49
N PRO A 714 65.59 13.90 9.52
CA PRO A 714 64.99 14.02 10.86
C PRO A 714 65.02 15.50 11.38
N ALA A 715 64.72 15.91 12.62
CA ALA A 715 64.80 15.32 13.95
C ALA A 715 64.01 16.16 14.98
N ALA A 716 63.91 15.63 16.20
CA ALA A 716 63.93 16.32 17.50
C ALA A 716 62.66 16.24 18.38
N ASP A 717 62.91 15.62 19.53
CA ASP A 717 62.45 15.95 20.88
C ASP A 717 61.01 15.64 21.30
N GLY A 718 60.93 15.01 22.47
CA GLY A 718 59.68 14.56 23.08
C GLY A 718 58.90 15.69 23.75
N TRP A 719 57.83 15.31 24.44
CA TRP A 719 57.56 15.58 25.86
C TRP A 719 56.18 15.04 26.24
N ASP A 720 56.13 14.51 27.45
CA ASP A 720 54.93 14.25 28.24
C ASP A 720 54.13 15.53 28.52
N THR A 721 52.89 15.30 28.96
CA THR A 721 51.95 16.18 29.68
C THR A 721 50.96 17.02 28.85
N ALA A 722 49.69 16.66 28.96
CA ALA A 722 48.56 17.57 28.79
C ALA A 722 47.64 17.48 30.03
N VAL A 723 47.54 18.59 30.75
CA VAL A 723 46.69 18.85 31.92
C VAL A 723 45.31 19.33 31.45
N PRO A 724 44.19 19.00 32.14
CA PRO A 724 42.82 19.37 31.74
C PRO A 724 42.40 20.77 32.25
N PRO A 725 41.38 21.42 31.65
CA PRO A 725 40.80 22.64 32.19
C PRO A 725 39.71 22.37 33.25
N PRO A 726 39.43 23.34 34.15
CA PRO A 726 38.84 23.09 35.46
C PRO A 726 37.30 23.19 35.51
N ALA A 727 36.75 22.51 36.52
CA ALA A 727 35.36 22.55 36.93
C ALA A 727 34.98 23.88 37.62
N ALA A 728 33.80 24.42 37.30
CA ALA A 728 33.12 25.44 38.07
C ALA A 728 32.16 24.77 39.06
N GLY A 729 32.32 25.12 40.34
CA GLY A 729 31.63 24.51 41.48
C GLY A 729 30.22 25.03 41.74
N TRP A 730 29.54 24.31 42.62
CA TRP A 730 28.30 24.69 43.27
C TRP A 730 28.62 25.51 44.52
N ASP A 731 27.98 26.68 44.61
CA ASP A 731 27.45 27.29 45.84
C ASP A 731 26.12 27.98 45.46
#